data_AF-A0A1S3UKZ2-F1
#
_entry.id   AF-A0A1S3UKZ2-F1
#
_cell.length_a   1.000
_cell.length_b   1.000
_cell.length_c   1.000
_cell.angle_alpha   90.00
_cell.angle_beta   90.00
_cell.angle_gamma   90.00
#
_symmetry.space_group_name_H-M   'P 1'
#
loop_
_entity.id
_entity.type
_entity.pdbx_description
1 polymer ?
#
loop_
_entity_poly.entity_id
_entity_poly.type
_entity_poly.pdbx_seq_one_letter_code
_entity_poly.pdbx_strand_id
1 'polypeptide(L)'
;FVDVAGNEPLVIARGGYSGLFPEGSPDAITLAQDISILFCNLQLSKDGGAFCITGSTLDNATTIEFFDPKESTYNIDGKDVKGHFSVDYNSEQISMNVSVVQAIFSRPSAYDGLDPILNLDSLLSTKNPPRFWLNVQNAAFYQEKGVKVEDIVLDLLNSYRIEFLSASDMGFLKSLSQKSNNTKVVFQLLNAKDVEPSTKKPYESVIKDIATIKSFASGIIVPKDYIWPIKADKYLGLPTTVVADAHKSGLEVYASGFANDFFASYSYNYDPTAEYLQFFDKGECVDGVITDFPSTASNAIFCFSNNNTLPKKGPTLVISNNGASGIYPGSSDLAYKQAIDDGADIIDCSVQMTRDGIAFCSNSSDLGPDTNAMTKFMSRSSKVPDIQPKSGIFSFDLSWSEIQKLKPHIVKNGDFQRNPANKSSGKLITLQEFLKLAKTKAVPGVLVNIQNAAYLASKKGLDIVDAVSSALKNATLDKQQVLVQSDDSSVLSKFKDNPSYKRVMFLSEKIGSVPKKTAEEIKKYADAVNVPKTSVIEVYASYLYRLTDVVKELKDANLTVFVRTLKNEYTSLAFDYWSDPNIEIATYIQTAMVDGVVTDFPGTSSRFVWSPCSDINNQFAILPARPGDLLKTIPAQDQPQAQAPLPPLQVANVVDPPLPPVSEASKPAETRPADDATPADDATPAADGPAASAATAELANCGLSAVAILVLATLLYRN
;
A
#
# COMPACT_ATOMS: atom_id res chain seq x y z
N PHE A 1 -14.57 7.55 -20.30
CA PHE A 1 -15.37 8.63 -19.68
C PHE A 1 -15.40 9.84 -20.59
N VAL A 2 -16.12 10.90 -20.20
CA VAL A 2 -16.09 12.20 -20.91
C VAL A 2 -16.09 13.38 -19.93
N ASP A 3 -15.23 14.35 -20.20
CA ASP A 3 -15.09 15.66 -19.55
C ASP A 3 -16.32 16.55 -19.81
N VAL A 4 -16.29 17.80 -19.35
CA VAL A 4 -17.39 18.77 -19.54
C VAL A 4 -17.63 19.12 -21.02
N ALA A 5 -16.67 18.81 -21.91
CA ALA A 5 -16.74 19.03 -23.36
C ALA A 5 -17.05 17.75 -24.18
N GLY A 6 -17.05 16.56 -23.58
CA GLY A 6 -17.30 15.29 -24.27
C GLY A 6 -16.08 14.40 -24.54
N ASN A 7 -14.92 14.58 -23.89
CA ASN A 7 -13.68 13.83 -24.16
C ASN A 7 -13.11 13.07 -22.96
N GLU A 8 -12.45 11.94 -23.19
CA GLU A 8 -11.88 11.13 -22.11
C GLU A 8 -10.69 11.82 -21.41
N PRO A 9 -10.63 11.84 -20.05
CA PRO A 9 -9.52 12.46 -19.33
C PRO A 9 -8.15 11.92 -19.76
N LEU A 10 -7.19 12.81 -19.99
CA LEU A 10 -5.87 12.44 -20.47
C LEU A 10 -4.98 11.87 -19.36
N VAL A 11 -4.36 10.74 -19.63
CA VAL A 11 -3.24 10.21 -18.82
C VAL A 11 -1.94 10.81 -19.35
N ILE A 12 -1.21 11.50 -18.47
CA ILE A 12 0.02 12.23 -18.81
C ILE A 12 1.15 11.70 -17.93
N ALA A 13 2.15 11.06 -18.54
CA ALA A 13 3.22 10.35 -17.86
C ALA A 13 4.46 11.23 -17.67
N ARG A 14 4.75 11.66 -16.43
CA ARG A 14 5.89 12.51 -16.10
C ARG A 14 7.20 11.75 -16.32
N GLY A 15 7.91 12.07 -17.40
CA GLY A 15 9.12 11.35 -17.80
C GLY A 15 8.88 9.87 -18.12
N GLY A 16 7.67 9.51 -18.57
CA GLY A 16 7.26 8.13 -18.80
C GLY A 16 6.85 7.44 -17.50
N TYR A 17 7.16 6.16 -17.37
CA TYR A 17 6.88 5.34 -16.19
C TYR A 17 7.91 5.59 -15.07
N SER A 18 8.07 6.86 -14.68
CA SER A 18 9.08 7.29 -13.70
C SER A 18 8.85 6.76 -12.28
N GLY A 19 7.68 6.19 -12.00
CA GLY A 19 7.34 5.44 -10.79
C GLY A 19 8.09 4.11 -10.61
N LEU A 20 8.77 3.64 -11.65
CA LEU A 20 9.52 2.37 -11.65
C LEU A 20 10.94 2.50 -12.20
N PHE A 21 11.14 3.36 -13.20
CA PHE A 21 12.43 3.56 -13.88
C PHE A 21 12.90 5.02 -13.75
N PRO A 22 14.20 5.31 -13.90
CA PRO A 22 14.71 6.66 -14.09
C PRO A 22 13.92 7.42 -15.17
N GLU A 23 13.63 8.70 -14.92
CA GLU A 23 12.75 9.45 -15.80
C GLU A 23 13.38 9.65 -17.19
N GLY A 24 12.59 9.48 -18.23
CA GLY A 24 13.05 9.59 -19.62
C GLY A 24 13.89 8.40 -20.12
N SER A 25 14.10 7.35 -19.32
CA SER A 25 14.79 6.14 -19.82
C SER A 25 13.99 5.44 -20.93
N PRO A 26 14.63 4.63 -21.80
CA PRO A 26 13.93 3.87 -22.84
C PRO A 26 12.82 2.96 -22.29
N ASP A 27 13.05 2.31 -21.14
CA ASP A 27 12.05 1.48 -20.47
C ASP A 27 10.90 2.32 -19.90
N ALA A 28 11.19 3.48 -19.30
CA ALA A 28 10.17 4.41 -18.81
C ALA A 28 9.24 4.89 -19.94
N ILE A 29 9.81 5.24 -21.10
CA ILE A 29 9.03 5.68 -22.26
C ILE A 29 8.22 4.52 -22.83
N THR A 30 8.87 3.38 -23.09
CA THR A 30 8.25 2.22 -23.77
C THR A 30 7.06 1.69 -22.98
N LEU A 31 7.16 1.58 -21.64
CA LEU A 31 6.06 1.10 -20.80
C LEU A 31 4.86 2.08 -20.73
N ALA A 32 5.09 3.37 -21.02
CA ALA A 32 4.05 4.41 -20.94
C ALA A 32 3.45 4.81 -22.30
N GLN A 33 4.14 4.56 -23.41
CA GLN A 33 3.87 5.14 -24.73
C GLN A 33 2.45 4.88 -25.28
N ASP A 34 1.92 3.67 -25.11
CA ASP A 34 0.62 3.29 -25.67
C ASP A 34 -0.58 3.72 -24.80
N ILE A 35 -0.34 4.12 -23.55
CA ILE A 35 -1.40 4.43 -22.56
C ILE A 35 -1.41 5.88 -22.10
N SER A 36 -0.49 6.73 -22.58
CA SER A 36 -0.31 8.09 -22.06
C SER A 36 0.34 9.06 -23.04
N ILE A 37 0.38 10.34 -22.64
CA ILE A 37 1.19 11.39 -23.27
C ILE A 37 2.47 11.54 -22.46
N LEU A 38 3.64 11.48 -23.09
CA LEU A 38 4.92 11.70 -22.43
C LEU A 38 5.09 13.18 -22.08
N PHE A 39 5.24 13.48 -20.79
CA PHE A 39 5.47 14.83 -20.26
C PHE A 39 6.94 15.04 -19.94
N CYS A 40 7.57 15.94 -20.69
CA CYS A 40 8.98 16.27 -20.61
C CYS A 40 9.19 17.60 -19.90
N ASN A 41 9.89 17.60 -18.77
CA ASN A 41 10.42 18.82 -18.17
C ASN A 41 11.70 19.22 -18.92
N LEU A 42 11.63 20.32 -19.67
CA LEU A 42 12.72 20.79 -20.52
C LEU A 42 13.84 21.42 -19.69
N GLN A 43 15.04 20.91 -19.92
CA GLN A 43 16.30 21.51 -19.51
C GLN A 43 17.15 21.83 -20.75
N LEU A 44 17.81 22.99 -20.76
CA LEU A 44 18.61 23.48 -21.89
C LEU A 44 20.08 23.62 -21.49
N SER A 45 20.97 23.01 -22.27
CA SER A 45 22.41 23.19 -22.12
C SER A 45 22.87 24.57 -22.59
N LYS A 46 24.12 24.92 -22.29
CA LYS A 46 24.77 26.19 -22.63
C LYS A 46 24.71 26.57 -24.12
N ASP A 47 24.81 25.56 -24.97
CA ASP A 47 24.77 25.60 -26.44
C ASP A 47 23.36 25.40 -27.01
N GLY A 48 22.33 25.27 -26.16
CA GLY A 48 20.92 25.18 -26.56
C GLY A 48 20.40 23.76 -26.82
N GLY A 49 21.17 22.72 -26.50
CA GLY A 49 20.71 21.33 -26.58
C GLY A 49 19.60 21.04 -25.58
N ALA A 50 18.56 20.32 -26.02
CA ALA A 50 17.34 20.09 -25.28
C ALA A 50 17.29 18.69 -24.64
N PHE A 51 17.01 18.66 -23.34
CA PHE A 51 16.93 17.44 -22.53
C PHE A 51 15.64 17.38 -21.69
N CYS A 52 15.15 16.16 -21.41
CA CYS A 52 14.05 15.93 -20.48
C CYS A 52 14.58 15.45 -19.12
N ILE A 53 14.50 16.29 -18.09
CA ILE A 53 14.83 15.91 -16.70
C ILE A 53 14.13 16.87 -15.71
N THR A 54 13.65 16.36 -14.58
CA THR A 54 12.92 17.16 -13.58
C THR A 54 13.85 17.80 -12.58
N GLY A 55 13.69 19.11 -12.35
CA GLY A 55 14.41 19.87 -11.33
C GLY A 55 14.91 21.20 -11.87
N SER A 56 15.41 22.06 -10.98
CA SER A 56 16.17 23.26 -11.37
C SER A 56 17.64 22.96 -11.66
N THR A 57 18.18 21.88 -11.08
CA THR A 57 19.53 21.36 -11.27
C THR A 57 19.50 19.90 -11.72
N LEU A 58 20.64 19.36 -12.15
CA LEU A 58 20.79 17.98 -12.59
C LEU A 58 21.00 16.99 -11.43
N ASP A 59 21.29 17.47 -10.21
CA ASP A 59 21.82 16.66 -9.11
C ASP A 59 20.90 15.52 -8.66
N ASN A 60 19.59 15.77 -8.54
CA ASN A 60 18.68 14.84 -7.87
C ASN A 60 18.26 13.65 -8.73
N ALA A 61 18.46 13.71 -10.05
CA ALA A 61 17.97 12.71 -11.00
C ALA A 61 19.04 12.20 -11.97
N THR A 62 20.31 12.55 -11.75
CA THR A 62 21.41 12.20 -12.66
C THR A 62 22.73 11.93 -11.93
N THR A 63 23.70 11.32 -12.62
CA THR A 63 25.05 11.03 -12.11
C THR A 63 26.02 12.23 -12.19
N ILE A 64 25.52 13.46 -12.33
CA ILE A 64 26.34 14.66 -12.63
C ILE A 64 27.48 14.89 -11.62
N GLU A 65 27.24 14.62 -10.33
CA GLU A 65 28.22 14.79 -9.25
C GLU A 65 29.49 13.92 -9.40
N PHE A 66 29.39 12.81 -10.13
CA PHE A 66 30.54 11.94 -10.43
C PHE A 66 31.37 12.44 -11.62
N PHE A 67 30.78 13.25 -12.50
CA PHE A 67 31.46 13.87 -13.64
C PHE A 67 32.14 15.19 -13.24
N ASP A 68 31.42 16.06 -12.54
CA ASP A 68 31.93 17.33 -12.04
C ASP A 68 31.61 17.47 -10.53
N PRO A 69 32.61 17.59 -9.65
CA PRO A 69 32.40 17.82 -8.23
C PRO A 69 32.20 19.30 -7.86
N LYS A 70 32.04 20.20 -8.85
CA LYS A 70 31.95 21.66 -8.64
C LYS A 70 30.56 22.21 -8.92
N GLU A 71 29.81 22.41 -7.85
CA GLU A 71 28.52 23.07 -7.90
C GLU A 71 28.65 24.60 -8.16
N SER A 72 27.73 25.13 -8.97
CA SER A 72 27.48 26.56 -9.10
C SER A 72 26.47 27.04 -8.04
N THR A 73 26.27 28.35 -7.94
CA THR A 73 25.14 28.91 -7.18
C THR A 73 24.53 30.06 -7.97
N TYR A 74 23.23 29.98 -8.23
CA TYR A 74 22.47 30.96 -8.99
C TYR A 74 21.17 31.32 -8.29
N ASN A 75 20.72 32.56 -8.50
CA ASN A 75 19.40 32.97 -8.06
C ASN A 75 18.36 32.52 -9.11
N ILE A 76 17.41 31.68 -8.71
CA ILE A 76 16.27 31.28 -9.53
C ILE A 76 15.00 31.71 -8.79
N ASP A 77 14.21 32.57 -9.44
CA ASP A 77 12.96 33.14 -8.91
C ASP A 77 13.06 33.72 -7.49
N GLY A 78 14.22 34.33 -7.16
CA GLY A 78 14.48 34.94 -5.86
C GLY A 78 15.08 33.99 -4.82
N LYS A 79 15.22 32.69 -5.11
CA LYS A 79 15.90 31.70 -4.25
C LYS A 79 17.33 31.48 -4.73
N ASP A 80 18.30 31.52 -3.82
CA ASP A 80 19.66 31.07 -4.13
C ASP A 80 19.68 29.53 -4.16
N VAL A 81 19.85 28.96 -5.34
CA VAL A 81 19.92 27.52 -5.60
C VAL A 81 21.39 27.16 -5.85
N LYS A 82 21.85 26.06 -5.23
CA LYS A 82 23.20 25.52 -5.38
C LYS A 82 23.10 24.09 -5.92
N GLY A 83 23.98 23.74 -6.84
CA GLY A 83 23.99 22.44 -7.54
C GLY A 83 24.63 22.56 -8.92
N HIS A 84 24.48 21.51 -9.74
CA HIS A 84 24.98 21.51 -11.13
C HIS A 84 23.85 21.88 -12.10
N PHE A 85 24.01 22.99 -12.83
CA PHE A 85 23.00 23.50 -13.77
C PHE A 85 23.36 23.11 -15.20
N SER A 86 22.37 22.70 -16.00
CA SER A 86 22.53 22.34 -17.42
C SER A 86 23.25 23.40 -18.26
N VAL A 87 22.98 24.68 -18.00
CA VAL A 87 23.60 25.86 -18.62
C VAL A 87 25.10 26.01 -18.40
N ASP A 88 25.69 25.29 -17.44
CA ASP A 88 27.13 25.33 -17.18
C ASP A 88 27.91 24.43 -18.15
N TYR A 89 27.21 23.50 -18.81
CA TYR A 89 27.75 22.45 -19.67
C TYR A 89 27.23 22.56 -21.11
N ASN A 90 28.04 22.13 -22.08
CA ASN A 90 27.57 21.92 -23.45
C ASN A 90 26.79 20.59 -23.55
N SER A 91 25.91 20.49 -24.55
CA SER A 91 25.04 19.34 -24.83
C SER A 91 25.82 18.02 -24.96
N GLU A 92 26.99 18.05 -25.60
CA GLU A 92 27.88 16.91 -25.76
C GLU A 92 28.46 16.43 -24.41
N GLN A 93 28.81 17.34 -23.51
CA GLN A 93 29.33 16.98 -22.18
C GLN A 93 28.27 16.27 -21.35
N ILE A 94 27.02 16.76 -21.37
CA ILE A 94 25.89 16.13 -20.70
C ILE A 94 25.64 14.74 -21.29
N SER A 95 25.51 14.65 -22.62
CA SER A 95 25.16 13.41 -23.32
C SER A 95 26.20 12.29 -23.20
N MET A 96 27.49 12.63 -23.03
CA MET A 96 28.57 11.65 -22.93
C MET A 96 28.92 11.21 -21.51
N ASN A 97 28.63 12.00 -20.49
CA ASN A 97 29.15 11.79 -19.13
C ASN A 97 28.07 11.69 -18.04
N VAL A 98 26.80 11.93 -18.37
CA VAL A 98 25.73 12.06 -17.38
C VAL A 98 24.59 11.09 -17.70
N SER A 99 24.37 10.16 -16.78
CA SER A 99 23.31 9.16 -16.84
C SER A 99 22.18 9.49 -15.86
N VAL A 100 20.98 8.97 -16.09
CA VAL A 100 19.81 9.16 -15.22
C VAL A 100 19.79 8.18 -14.03
N VAL A 101 19.23 8.62 -12.91
CA VAL A 101 19.02 7.80 -11.69
C VAL A 101 17.64 8.05 -11.08
N GLN A 102 17.20 7.20 -10.15
CA GLN A 102 15.96 7.38 -9.42
C GLN A 102 16.05 8.50 -8.38
N ALA A 103 15.35 9.60 -8.67
CA ALA A 103 15.16 10.75 -7.80
C ALA A 103 14.43 10.49 -6.46
N ILE A 104 13.96 9.26 -6.23
CA ILE A 104 13.21 8.87 -5.03
C ILE A 104 13.77 7.53 -4.50
N PHE A 105 14.46 7.59 -3.37
CA PHE A 105 15.16 6.46 -2.73
C PHE A 105 14.29 5.25 -2.36
N SER A 106 12.95 5.35 -2.38
CA SER A 106 12.05 4.22 -2.18
C SER A 106 11.72 3.44 -3.47
N ARG A 107 12.18 3.91 -4.63
CA ARG A 107 12.02 3.24 -5.94
C ARG A 107 13.24 2.37 -6.27
N PRO A 108 13.19 1.51 -7.31
CA PRO A 108 14.26 0.55 -7.54
C PRO A 108 15.50 1.19 -8.16
N SER A 109 16.59 1.24 -7.39
CA SER A 109 17.91 1.76 -7.84
C SER A 109 18.66 0.85 -8.82
N ALA A 110 18.07 -0.28 -9.24
CA ALA A 110 18.73 -1.25 -10.12
C ALA A 110 18.87 -0.77 -11.58
N TYR A 111 18.33 0.40 -11.88
CA TYR A 111 18.38 1.07 -13.18
C TYR A 111 19.24 2.34 -13.16
N ASP A 112 19.82 2.68 -12.01
CA ASP A 112 20.58 3.92 -11.82
C ASP A 112 21.88 3.89 -12.62
N GLY A 113 22.08 4.91 -13.46
CA GLY A 113 23.30 5.08 -14.24
C GLY A 113 23.35 4.29 -15.56
N LEU A 114 22.29 3.53 -15.90
CA LEU A 114 22.28 2.69 -17.11
C LEU A 114 22.08 3.48 -18.41
N ASP A 115 21.25 4.52 -18.38
CA ASP A 115 20.84 5.30 -19.56
C ASP A 115 21.34 6.75 -19.49
N PRO A 116 21.70 7.38 -20.62
CA PRO A 116 22.00 8.81 -20.68
C PRO A 116 20.73 9.66 -20.47
N ILE A 117 20.90 10.95 -20.16
CA ILE A 117 19.76 11.88 -20.11
C ILE A 117 19.08 11.97 -21.48
N LEU A 118 17.74 11.87 -21.48
CA LEU A 118 16.89 11.89 -22.67
C LEU A 118 17.03 13.21 -23.46
N ASN A 119 17.66 13.13 -24.64
CA ASN A 119 17.73 14.21 -25.61
C ASN A 119 16.47 14.26 -26.51
N LEU A 120 15.88 15.45 -26.70
CA LEU A 120 14.59 15.57 -27.40
C LEU A 120 14.68 15.26 -28.89
N ASP A 121 15.71 15.75 -29.59
CA ASP A 121 15.87 15.48 -31.03
C ASP A 121 16.02 13.97 -31.28
N SER A 122 16.78 13.28 -30.44
CA SER A 122 16.99 11.83 -30.51
C SER A 122 15.69 11.04 -30.33
N LEU A 123 14.75 11.53 -29.51
CA LEU A 123 13.45 10.89 -29.30
C LEU A 123 12.45 11.23 -30.42
N LEU A 124 12.33 12.52 -30.77
CA LEU A 124 11.27 13.01 -31.64
C LEU A 124 11.55 12.81 -33.13
N SER A 125 12.81 12.56 -33.51
CA SER A 125 13.21 12.13 -34.85
C SER A 125 13.01 10.62 -35.12
N THR A 126 12.58 9.84 -34.12
CA THR A 126 12.27 8.41 -34.32
C THR A 126 11.09 8.22 -35.28
N LYS A 127 10.95 7.00 -35.82
CA LYS A 127 9.89 6.68 -36.80
C LYS A 127 8.46 6.81 -36.22
N ASN A 128 8.30 6.44 -34.95
CA ASN A 128 7.04 6.41 -34.22
C ASN A 128 7.25 7.10 -32.85
N PRO A 129 7.42 8.43 -32.79
CA PRO A 129 7.65 9.12 -31.53
C PRO A 129 6.40 9.02 -30.64
N PRO A 130 6.56 9.05 -29.30
CA PRO A 130 5.41 9.06 -28.39
C PRO A 130 4.59 10.35 -28.56
N ARG A 131 3.32 10.31 -28.15
CA ARG A 131 2.54 11.55 -27.96
C ARG A 131 3.26 12.42 -26.93
N PHE A 132 3.46 13.70 -27.24
CA PHE A 132 4.44 14.51 -26.52
C PHE A 132 3.87 15.82 -25.98
N TRP A 133 4.24 16.10 -24.72
CA TRP A 133 3.96 17.33 -23.99
C TRP A 133 5.27 17.94 -23.53
N LEU A 134 5.60 19.13 -24.04
CA LEU A 134 6.80 19.89 -23.67
C LEU A 134 6.49 20.85 -22.53
N ASN A 135 7.20 20.77 -21.41
CA ASN A 135 7.06 21.70 -20.29
C ASN A 135 8.34 22.51 -20.07
N VAL A 136 8.30 23.81 -20.35
CA VAL A 136 9.44 24.72 -20.20
C VAL A 136 9.47 25.27 -18.78
N GLN A 137 10.47 24.84 -18.01
CA GLN A 137 10.74 25.38 -16.68
C GLN A 137 11.70 26.58 -16.77
N ASN A 138 11.66 27.48 -15.80
CA ASN A 138 12.70 28.49 -15.54
C ASN A 138 13.14 29.33 -16.77
N ALA A 139 12.23 29.66 -17.69
CA ALA A 139 12.55 30.32 -18.97
C ALA A 139 13.38 31.61 -18.79
N ALA A 140 13.06 32.44 -17.80
CA ALA A 140 13.79 33.66 -17.47
C ALA A 140 15.26 33.40 -17.05
N PHE A 141 15.54 32.31 -16.33
CA PHE A 141 16.90 31.92 -15.92
C PHE A 141 17.77 31.57 -17.13
N TYR A 142 17.26 30.76 -18.07
CA TYR A 142 17.97 30.45 -19.31
C TYR A 142 18.25 31.70 -20.15
N GLN A 143 17.30 32.63 -20.22
CA GLN A 143 17.51 33.93 -20.90
C GLN A 143 18.61 34.77 -20.22
N GLU A 144 18.66 34.81 -18.89
CA GLU A 144 19.76 35.47 -18.14
C GLU A 144 21.13 34.86 -18.49
N LYS A 145 21.20 33.53 -18.69
CA LYS A 145 22.41 32.83 -19.10
C LYS A 145 22.72 32.93 -20.60
N GLY A 146 21.95 33.70 -21.36
CA GLY A 146 22.16 33.94 -22.79
C GLY A 146 21.63 32.85 -23.72
N VAL A 147 20.89 31.87 -23.20
CA VAL A 147 20.25 30.82 -23.99
C VAL A 147 18.97 31.37 -24.62
N LYS A 148 18.81 31.17 -25.93
CA LYS A 148 17.68 31.69 -26.72
C LYS A 148 16.44 30.80 -26.63
N VAL A 149 15.85 30.71 -25.44
CA VAL A 149 14.73 29.79 -25.13
C VAL A 149 13.57 29.90 -26.11
N GLU A 150 13.14 31.11 -26.48
CA GLU A 150 12.01 31.28 -27.41
C GLU A 150 12.32 30.71 -28.79
N ASP A 151 13.50 31.00 -29.34
CA ASP A 151 13.91 30.51 -30.67
C ASP A 151 14.00 28.97 -30.65
N ILE A 152 14.67 28.40 -29.65
CA ILE A 152 14.82 26.93 -29.50
C ILE A 152 13.46 26.24 -29.38
N VAL A 153 12.55 26.77 -28.56
CA VAL A 153 11.22 26.16 -28.38
C VAL A 153 10.39 26.29 -29.65
N LEU A 154 10.45 27.43 -30.37
CA LEU A 154 9.77 27.57 -31.66
C LEU A 154 10.31 26.60 -32.71
N ASP A 155 11.63 26.41 -32.77
CA ASP A 155 12.26 25.45 -33.69
C ASP A 155 11.83 24.02 -33.39
N LEU A 156 11.73 23.63 -32.11
CA LEU A 156 11.17 22.33 -31.69
C LEU A 156 9.69 22.16 -32.10
N LEU A 157 8.85 23.18 -31.88
CA LEU A 157 7.43 23.16 -32.26
C LEU A 157 7.20 23.14 -33.78
N ASN A 158 8.12 23.71 -34.56
CA ASN A 158 8.08 23.70 -36.02
C ASN A 158 8.62 22.39 -36.62
N SER A 159 9.60 21.77 -35.96
CA SER A 159 10.27 20.54 -36.43
C SER A 159 9.52 19.27 -36.05
N TYR A 160 8.84 19.26 -34.89
CA TYR A 160 8.22 18.07 -34.32
C TYR A 160 6.75 18.28 -33.97
N ARG A 161 5.97 17.19 -34.00
CA ARG A 161 4.57 17.20 -33.58
C ARG A 161 4.46 17.19 -32.05
N ILE A 162 4.52 18.39 -31.45
CA ILE A 162 4.31 18.60 -30.02
C ILE A 162 2.85 19.03 -29.81
N GLU A 163 2.06 18.18 -29.13
CA GLU A 163 0.62 18.39 -28.94
C GLU A 163 0.34 19.49 -27.89
N PHE A 164 1.18 19.57 -26.85
CA PHE A 164 1.04 20.50 -25.74
C PHE A 164 2.36 21.19 -25.40
N LEU A 165 2.28 22.48 -25.13
CA LEU A 165 3.34 23.31 -24.57
C LEU A 165 2.84 23.88 -23.25
N SER A 166 3.58 23.65 -22.16
CA SER A 166 3.36 24.35 -20.91
C SER A 166 4.59 25.09 -20.41
N ALA A 167 4.36 26.12 -19.59
CA ALA A 167 5.38 26.80 -18.80
C ALA A 167 4.74 27.47 -17.58
N SER A 168 5.54 27.73 -16.56
CA SER A 168 5.13 28.44 -15.35
C SER A 168 5.27 29.97 -15.46
N ASP A 169 6.08 30.48 -16.39
CA ASP A 169 6.20 31.92 -16.68
C ASP A 169 5.10 32.38 -17.65
N MET A 170 4.23 33.27 -17.17
CA MET A 170 3.11 33.80 -17.94
C MET A 170 3.57 34.67 -19.13
N GLY A 171 4.67 35.41 -18.98
CA GLY A 171 5.19 36.32 -20.01
C GLY A 171 5.81 35.55 -21.16
N PHE A 172 6.61 34.53 -20.85
CA PHE A 172 7.16 33.59 -21.82
C PHE A 172 6.04 32.84 -22.56
N LEU A 173 5.02 32.34 -21.85
CA LEU A 173 3.94 31.61 -22.51
C LEU A 173 3.09 32.52 -23.43
N LYS A 174 2.95 33.81 -23.08
CA LYS A 174 2.31 34.83 -23.94
C LYS A 174 3.10 35.16 -25.20
N SER A 175 4.44 35.19 -25.16
CA SER A 175 5.25 35.49 -26.35
C SER A 175 5.25 34.34 -27.37
N LEU A 176 5.04 33.10 -26.91
CA LEU A 176 4.92 31.92 -27.76
C LEU A 176 3.48 31.65 -28.26
N SER A 177 2.44 31.97 -27.48
CA SER A 177 1.05 31.63 -27.82
C SER A 177 0.55 32.26 -29.12
N GLN A 178 1.12 33.40 -29.54
CA GLN A 178 0.80 34.06 -30.80
C GLN A 178 1.56 33.49 -32.02
N LYS A 179 2.53 32.60 -31.78
CA LYS A 179 3.47 32.08 -32.79
C LYS A 179 3.23 30.59 -33.12
N SER A 180 2.53 29.84 -32.27
CA SER A 180 2.17 28.43 -32.52
C SER A 180 0.74 28.30 -33.04
N ASN A 181 0.56 27.52 -34.10
CA ASN A 181 -0.74 27.31 -34.76
C ASN A 181 -1.40 25.95 -34.45
N ASN A 182 -0.66 24.96 -33.92
CA ASN A 182 -1.12 23.57 -33.77
C ASN A 182 -0.86 22.95 -32.38
N THR A 183 -0.26 23.69 -31.44
CA THR A 183 0.07 23.20 -30.09
C THR A 183 -0.87 23.83 -29.07
N LYS A 184 -1.45 23.02 -28.17
CA LYS A 184 -2.22 23.51 -27.03
C LYS A 184 -1.29 24.17 -26.02
N VAL A 185 -1.57 25.43 -25.70
CA VAL A 185 -0.78 26.25 -24.76
C VAL A 185 -1.40 26.13 -23.37
N VAL A 186 -0.65 25.64 -22.38
CA VAL A 186 -1.17 25.32 -21.04
C VAL A 186 -0.35 26.01 -19.96
N PHE A 187 -0.98 26.82 -19.11
CA PHE A 187 -0.26 27.56 -18.07
C PHE A 187 -0.04 26.68 -16.82
N GLN A 188 1.22 26.49 -16.40
CA GLN A 188 1.55 25.68 -15.22
C GLN A 188 1.55 26.53 -13.95
N LEU A 189 0.76 26.14 -12.95
CA LEU A 189 0.86 26.68 -11.60
C LEU A 189 1.82 25.84 -10.76
N LEU A 190 2.66 26.52 -9.99
CA LEU A 190 3.54 25.90 -8.99
C LEU A 190 2.86 25.92 -7.61
N ASN A 191 3.59 25.88 -6.50
CA ASN A 191 2.95 25.92 -5.18
C ASN A 191 2.24 27.26 -4.96
N ALA A 192 1.15 27.26 -4.18
CA ALA A 192 0.31 28.43 -3.90
C ALA A 192 1.08 29.72 -3.56
N LYS A 193 2.20 29.58 -2.86
CA LYS A 193 3.05 30.66 -2.34
C LYS A 193 4.29 30.96 -3.19
N ASP A 194 4.60 30.14 -4.18
CA ASP A 194 5.65 30.48 -5.15
C ASP A 194 5.19 31.69 -5.97
N VAL A 195 6.14 32.52 -6.39
CA VAL A 195 5.86 33.77 -7.09
C VAL A 195 5.95 33.54 -8.60
N GLU A 196 4.92 33.95 -9.33
CA GLU A 196 4.92 33.89 -10.78
C GLU A 196 5.87 34.98 -11.37
N PRO A 197 6.83 34.62 -12.25
CA PRO A 197 7.91 35.52 -12.66
C PRO A 197 7.47 36.82 -13.32
N SER A 198 6.38 36.84 -14.09
CA SER A 198 5.97 38.02 -14.86
C SER A 198 5.09 39.01 -14.08
N THR A 199 4.16 38.52 -13.26
CA THR A 199 3.27 39.35 -12.42
C THR A 199 3.89 39.75 -11.08
N LYS A 200 4.93 39.04 -10.64
CA LYS A 200 5.51 39.13 -9.28
C LYS A 200 4.47 38.92 -8.17
N LYS A 201 3.45 38.09 -8.43
CA LYS A 201 2.40 37.71 -7.47
C LYS A 201 2.45 36.20 -7.17
N PRO A 202 2.02 35.74 -5.99
CA PRO A 202 1.88 34.32 -5.70
C PRO A 202 0.89 33.62 -6.66
N TYR A 203 1.12 32.35 -7.02
CA TYR A 203 0.22 31.60 -7.91
C TYR A 203 -1.23 31.52 -7.37
N GLU A 204 -1.44 31.48 -6.04
CA GLU A 204 -2.78 31.54 -5.41
C GLU A 204 -3.53 32.87 -5.63
N SER A 205 -2.83 33.90 -6.09
CA SER A 205 -3.40 35.18 -6.52
C SER A 205 -3.55 35.26 -8.04
N VAL A 206 -2.64 34.65 -8.80
CA VAL A 206 -2.71 34.58 -10.27
C VAL A 206 -3.91 33.75 -10.74
N ILE A 207 -4.16 32.59 -10.12
CA ILE A 207 -5.28 31.69 -10.49
C ILE A 207 -6.67 32.34 -10.38
N LYS A 208 -6.82 33.42 -9.61
CA LYS A 208 -8.08 34.15 -9.45
C LYS A 208 -8.42 35.03 -10.65
N ASP A 209 -7.45 35.33 -11.52
CA ASP A 209 -7.64 36.07 -12.76
C ASP A 209 -7.66 35.11 -13.98
N ILE A 210 -8.64 34.22 -13.98
CA ILE A 210 -8.85 33.22 -15.04
C ILE A 210 -9.08 33.89 -16.40
N ALA A 211 -9.67 35.09 -16.43
CA ALA A 211 -9.86 35.85 -17.66
C ALA A 211 -8.51 36.24 -18.31
N THR A 212 -7.53 36.68 -17.52
CA THR A 212 -6.17 36.92 -18.02
C THR A 212 -5.49 35.63 -18.45
N ILE A 213 -5.67 34.50 -17.75
CA ILE A 213 -5.10 33.19 -18.14
C ILE A 213 -5.68 32.73 -19.49
N LYS A 214 -7.01 32.85 -19.66
CA LYS A 214 -7.71 32.47 -20.89
C LYS A 214 -7.33 33.30 -22.11
N SER A 215 -6.72 34.47 -21.93
CA SER A 215 -6.27 35.32 -23.04
C SER A 215 -5.07 34.75 -23.81
N PHE A 216 -4.39 33.72 -23.29
CA PHE A 216 -3.20 33.12 -23.91
C PHE A 216 -3.10 31.60 -23.78
N ALA A 217 -3.82 30.98 -22.84
CA ALA A 217 -3.82 29.53 -22.63
C ALA A 217 -5.15 28.86 -23.03
N SER A 218 -5.06 27.61 -23.49
CA SER A 218 -6.18 26.69 -23.67
C SER A 218 -6.47 25.85 -22.42
N GLY A 219 -5.53 25.74 -21.49
CA GLY A 219 -5.74 25.08 -20.20
C GLY A 219 -4.76 25.50 -19.11
N ILE A 220 -4.87 24.85 -17.95
CA ILE A 220 -3.97 25.02 -16.79
C ILE A 220 -3.48 23.67 -16.26
N ILE A 221 -2.22 23.61 -15.81
CA ILE A 221 -1.74 22.54 -14.92
C ILE A 221 -1.82 23.05 -13.49
N VAL A 222 -2.49 22.31 -12.61
CA VAL A 222 -2.64 22.66 -11.18
C VAL A 222 -2.17 21.51 -10.28
N PRO A 223 -1.36 21.75 -9.25
CA PRO A 223 -1.10 20.74 -8.22
C PRO A 223 -2.41 20.29 -7.58
N LYS A 224 -2.58 18.98 -7.39
CA LYS A 224 -3.85 18.37 -6.96
C LYS A 224 -4.45 18.99 -5.68
N ASP A 225 -3.59 19.46 -4.78
CA ASP A 225 -3.88 20.20 -3.54
C ASP A 225 -4.66 21.52 -3.76
N TYR A 226 -4.60 22.14 -4.94
CA TYR A 226 -5.42 23.31 -5.27
C TYR A 226 -6.89 22.95 -5.47
N ILE A 227 -7.18 21.74 -5.98
CA ILE A 227 -8.54 21.26 -6.23
C ILE A 227 -9.11 20.65 -4.95
N TRP A 228 -8.35 19.76 -4.32
CA TRP A 228 -8.71 19.08 -3.07
C TRP A 228 -7.68 19.40 -1.96
N PRO A 229 -7.85 20.52 -1.22
CA PRO A 229 -6.92 20.93 -0.18
C PRO A 229 -6.74 19.87 0.92
N ILE A 230 -5.50 19.58 1.28
CA ILE A 230 -5.19 18.65 2.38
C ILE A 230 -5.10 19.46 3.68
N LYS A 231 -5.95 19.11 4.66
CA LYS A 231 -5.95 19.74 5.99
C LYS A 231 -4.70 19.34 6.79
N ALA A 232 -4.41 20.08 7.86
CA ALA A 232 -3.29 19.79 8.77
C ALA A 232 -3.35 18.39 9.41
N ASP A 233 -4.54 17.79 9.52
CA ASP A 233 -4.76 16.41 9.99
C ASP A 233 -4.55 15.34 8.90
N LYS A 234 -4.14 15.73 7.69
CA LYS A 234 -3.93 14.90 6.48
C LYS A 234 -5.19 14.23 5.93
N TYR A 235 -6.37 14.78 6.21
CA TYR A 235 -7.61 14.44 5.49
C TYR A 235 -7.95 15.54 4.47
N LEU A 236 -8.73 15.19 3.45
CA LEU A 236 -9.24 16.17 2.48
C LEU A 236 -10.13 17.22 3.15
N GLY A 237 -10.04 18.46 2.67
CA GLY A 237 -11.01 19.53 2.90
C GLY A 237 -12.19 19.47 1.92
N LEU A 238 -12.93 20.57 1.85
CA LEU A 238 -13.90 20.79 0.78
C LEU A 238 -13.16 21.12 -0.53
N PRO A 239 -13.72 20.78 -1.71
CA PRO A 239 -13.12 21.16 -2.97
C PRO A 239 -13.12 22.68 -3.14
N THR A 240 -12.18 23.19 -3.93
CA THR A 240 -12.20 24.58 -4.40
C THR A 240 -12.99 24.70 -5.70
N THR A 241 -13.32 25.92 -6.11
CA THR A 241 -14.02 26.18 -7.38
C THR A 241 -13.09 26.21 -8.60
N VAL A 242 -11.79 25.90 -8.45
CA VAL A 242 -10.77 26.10 -9.51
C VAL A 242 -11.11 25.36 -10.80
N VAL A 243 -11.61 24.11 -10.71
CA VAL A 243 -12.00 23.33 -11.90
C VAL A 243 -13.24 23.96 -12.56
N ALA A 244 -14.31 24.16 -11.79
CA ALA A 244 -15.56 24.75 -12.28
C ALA A 244 -15.37 26.15 -12.90
N ASP A 245 -14.57 27.03 -12.29
CA ASP A 245 -14.32 28.39 -12.78
C ASP A 245 -13.42 28.41 -14.04
N ALA A 246 -12.48 27.47 -14.15
CA ALA A 246 -11.65 27.27 -15.34
C ALA A 246 -12.49 26.73 -16.52
N HIS A 247 -13.28 25.67 -16.30
CA HIS A 247 -14.20 25.10 -17.30
C HIS A 247 -15.23 26.11 -17.79
N LYS A 248 -15.82 26.89 -16.88
CA LYS A 248 -16.75 27.98 -17.21
C LYS A 248 -16.11 29.06 -18.09
N SER A 249 -14.80 29.20 -18.03
CA SER A 249 -14.00 30.12 -18.87
C SER A 249 -13.45 29.44 -20.13
N GLY A 250 -13.73 28.16 -20.34
CA GLY A 250 -13.24 27.36 -21.47
C GLY A 250 -11.74 27.04 -21.37
N LEU A 251 -11.20 26.88 -20.17
CA LEU A 251 -9.87 26.30 -19.93
C LEU A 251 -10.00 24.83 -19.54
N GLU A 252 -9.17 23.98 -20.15
CA GLU A 252 -8.93 22.60 -19.69
C GLU A 252 -8.09 22.62 -18.39
N VAL A 253 -8.24 21.61 -17.54
CA VAL A 253 -7.60 21.50 -16.23
C VAL A 253 -6.89 20.16 -16.10
N TYR A 254 -5.58 20.22 -15.86
CA TYR A 254 -4.71 19.07 -15.74
C TYR A 254 -4.13 19.00 -14.32
N ALA A 255 -4.57 18.03 -13.52
CA ALA A 255 -4.13 17.92 -12.13
C ALA A 255 -2.76 17.22 -12.05
N SER A 256 -1.83 17.72 -11.24
CA SER A 256 -0.46 17.18 -11.11
C SER A 256 -0.10 16.73 -9.69
N GLY A 257 0.93 15.89 -9.60
CA GLY A 257 1.43 15.35 -8.32
C GLY A 257 0.86 13.97 -7.94
N PHE A 258 0.47 13.15 -8.92
CA PHE A 258 0.00 11.79 -8.67
C PHE A 258 1.17 10.80 -8.68
N ALA A 259 1.32 10.05 -7.59
CA ALA A 259 2.33 9.01 -7.45
C ALA A 259 1.82 7.95 -6.46
N ASN A 260 1.82 6.68 -6.86
CA ASN A 260 1.28 5.58 -6.06
C ASN A 260 2.09 5.32 -4.78
N ASP A 261 3.39 5.63 -4.82
CA ASP A 261 4.33 5.54 -3.70
C ASP A 261 4.39 6.81 -2.82
N PHE A 262 3.46 7.75 -3.02
CA PHE A 262 3.37 8.99 -2.26
C PHE A 262 2.10 9.06 -1.41
N PHE A 263 2.25 9.18 -0.09
CA PHE A 263 1.12 9.36 0.82
C PHE A 263 0.54 10.78 0.74
N ALA A 264 -0.59 10.93 0.03
CA ALA A 264 -1.34 12.18 -0.04
C ALA A 264 -2.28 12.40 1.17
N SER A 265 -3.25 11.49 1.38
CA SER A 265 -4.28 11.66 2.41
C SER A 265 -4.81 10.34 2.97
N TYR A 266 -5.13 10.34 4.27
CA TYR A 266 -5.84 9.23 4.94
C TYR A 266 -7.25 9.00 4.39
N SER A 267 -7.85 9.99 3.72
CA SER A 267 -9.17 9.87 3.09
C SER A 267 -9.22 8.80 1.99
N TYR A 268 -8.06 8.42 1.42
CA TYR A 268 -7.95 7.40 0.38
C TYR A 268 -7.58 6.02 0.93
N ASN A 269 -7.35 5.85 2.24
CA ASN A 269 -6.97 4.56 2.84
C ASN A 269 -5.79 3.86 2.13
N TYR A 270 -4.77 4.64 1.72
CA TYR A 270 -3.60 4.17 0.95
C TYR A 270 -3.90 3.59 -0.44
N ASP A 271 -5.12 3.76 -0.96
CA ASP A 271 -5.52 3.28 -2.28
C ASP A 271 -5.31 4.37 -3.35
N PRO A 272 -4.31 4.24 -4.25
CA PRO A 272 -4.06 5.25 -5.27
C PRO A 272 -5.21 5.36 -6.28
N THR A 273 -5.92 4.27 -6.57
CA THR A 273 -7.12 4.32 -7.43
C THR A 273 -8.20 5.19 -6.81
N ALA A 274 -8.39 5.12 -5.49
CA ALA A 274 -9.35 5.99 -4.80
C ALA A 274 -8.96 7.48 -4.85
N GLU A 275 -7.66 7.79 -4.95
CA GLU A 275 -7.20 9.15 -5.26
C GLU A 275 -7.58 9.55 -6.70
N TYR A 276 -7.20 8.79 -7.73
CA TYR A 276 -7.54 9.15 -9.12
C TYR A 276 -9.05 9.33 -9.35
N LEU A 277 -9.88 8.42 -8.83
CA LEU A 277 -11.35 8.51 -8.95
C LEU A 277 -11.93 9.77 -8.28
N GLN A 278 -11.25 10.36 -7.29
CA GLN A 278 -11.68 11.63 -6.69
C GLN A 278 -11.63 12.81 -7.68
N PHE A 279 -10.80 12.72 -8.72
CA PHE A 279 -10.62 13.73 -9.77
C PHE A 279 -11.35 13.37 -11.07
N PHE A 280 -12.05 12.23 -11.15
CA PHE A 280 -12.82 11.80 -12.32
C PHE A 280 -14.34 11.69 -12.04
N ASP A 281 -14.75 11.15 -10.88
CA ASP A 281 -16.15 10.75 -10.66
C ASP A 281 -16.97 11.74 -9.81
N LYS A 282 -16.34 12.61 -9.01
CA LYS A 282 -17.00 13.30 -7.87
C LYS A 282 -17.28 14.79 -8.06
N GLY A 283 -17.61 15.20 -9.28
CA GLY A 283 -18.09 16.56 -9.60
C GLY A 283 -17.02 17.59 -9.92
N GLU A 284 -15.79 17.41 -9.44
CA GLU A 284 -14.59 18.18 -9.86
C GLU A 284 -13.78 17.36 -10.88
N CYS A 285 -14.42 16.98 -12.00
CA CYS A 285 -13.79 16.15 -13.02
C CYS A 285 -12.73 16.95 -13.78
N VAL A 286 -11.48 16.47 -13.81
CA VAL A 286 -10.38 17.12 -14.55
C VAL A 286 -10.24 16.53 -15.96
N ASP A 287 -9.71 17.32 -16.89
CA ASP A 287 -9.48 16.92 -18.29
C ASP A 287 -8.20 16.06 -18.45
N GLY A 288 -7.41 15.90 -17.39
CA GLY A 288 -6.35 14.90 -17.31
C GLY A 288 -5.52 14.96 -16.02
N VAL A 289 -4.65 13.97 -15.85
CA VAL A 289 -3.75 13.85 -14.68
C VAL A 289 -2.30 13.62 -15.11
N ILE A 290 -1.38 14.35 -14.47
CA ILE A 290 0.07 14.18 -14.59
C ILE A 290 0.55 13.26 -13.47
N THR A 291 1.06 12.08 -13.84
CA THR A 291 1.39 10.99 -12.93
C THR A 291 2.73 10.32 -13.27
N ASP A 292 3.35 9.74 -12.24
CA ASP A 292 4.51 8.84 -12.35
C ASP A 292 4.08 7.39 -12.66
N PHE A 293 2.80 7.06 -12.53
CA PHE A 293 2.20 5.71 -12.67
C PHE A 293 1.01 5.75 -13.65
N PRO A 294 1.25 5.89 -14.96
CA PRO A 294 0.20 6.06 -15.96
C PRO A 294 -0.78 4.87 -16.03
N SER A 295 -0.34 3.65 -15.70
CA SER A 295 -1.24 2.48 -15.68
C SER A 295 -2.37 2.61 -14.65
N THR A 296 -2.08 3.09 -13.43
CA THR A 296 -3.11 3.24 -12.38
C THR A 296 -4.10 4.35 -12.70
N ALA A 297 -3.65 5.44 -13.33
CA ALA A 297 -4.53 6.48 -13.85
C ALA A 297 -5.44 5.94 -14.98
N SER A 298 -4.86 5.19 -15.92
CA SER A 298 -5.60 4.51 -16.99
C SER A 298 -6.62 3.50 -16.43
N ASN A 299 -6.22 2.68 -15.46
CA ASN A 299 -7.10 1.74 -14.77
C ASN A 299 -8.24 2.45 -14.03
N ALA A 300 -7.99 3.60 -13.38
CA ALA A 300 -9.07 4.38 -12.77
C ALA A 300 -10.14 4.80 -13.81
N ILE A 301 -9.70 5.27 -14.99
CA ILE A 301 -10.56 5.69 -16.08
C ILE A 301 -11.32 4.51 -16.70
N PHE A 302 -10.64 3.42 -17.09
CA PHE A 302 -11.27 2.33 -17.87
C PHE A 302 -11.91 1.22 -17.03
N CYS A 303 -11.43 0.99 -15.80
CA CYS A 303 -11.81 -0.17 -15.00
C CYS A 303 -12.79 0.16 -13.85
N PHE A 304 -12.71 1.35 -13.28
CA PHE A 304 -13.35 1.64 -12.00
C PHE A 304 -14.38 2.76 -12.04
N SER A 305 -14.20 3.77 -12.90
CA SER A 305 -15.23 4.76 -13.17
C SER A 305 -16.56 4.07 -13.57
N ASN A 306 -17.68 4.55 -13.03
CA ASN A 306 -19.06 4.00 -13.18
C ASN A 306 -19.40 2.58 -12.63
N ASN A 307 -18.48 1.77 -12.07
CA ASN A 307 -18.72 0.31 -11.96
C ASN A 307 -19.36 -0.26 -10.67
N ASN A 308 -19.99 0.56 -9.81
CA ASN A 308 -20.60 0.08 -8.54
C ASN A 308 -21.89 -0.78 -8.69
N THR A 309 -22.23 -1.26 -9.89
CA THR A 309 -23.46 -2.05 -10.15
C THR A 309 -23.22 -3.32 -10.97
N LEU A 310 -21.99 -3.63 -11.36
CA LEU A 310 -21.71 -4.84 -12.13
C LEU A 310 -21.72 -6.11 -11.25
N PRO A 311 -22.17 -7.26 -11.78
CA PRO A 311 -22.08 -8.52 -11.07
C PRO A 311 -20.62 -8.95 -10.93
N LYS A 312 -20.27 -9.43 -9.73
CA LYS A 312 -18.97 -9.99 -9.39
C LYS A 312 -18.46 -10.98 -10.45
N LYS A 313 -17.19 -10.86 -10.81
CA LYS A 313 -16.50 -11.73 -11.76
C LYS A 313 -15.72 -12.82 -11.03
N GLY A 314 -15.91 -14.05 -11.48
CA GLY A 314 -15.22 -15.23 -10.93
C GLY A 314 -15.70 -15.67 -9.53
N PRO A 315 -15.26 -16.86 -9.07
CA PRO A 315 -15.66 -17.42 -7.78
C PRO A 315 -14.83 -16.91 -6.59
N THR A 316 -13.74 -16.18 -6.83
CA THR A 316 -12.75 -15.83 -5.80
C THR A 316 -13.36 -15.02 -4.65
N LEU A 317 -13.10 -15.44 -3.42
CA LEU A 317 -13.68 -14.83 -2.21
C LEU A 317 -12.82 -13.68 -1.68
N VAL A 318 -13.44 -12.55 -1.37
CA VAL A 318 -12.85 -11.46 -0.57
C VAL A 318 -13.16 -11.73 0.89
N ILE A 319 -12.11 -11.98 1.67
CA ILE A 319 -12.16 -12.31 3.09
C ILE A 319 -11.53 -11.15 3.86
N SER A 320 -12.20 -10.63 4.90
CA SER A 320 -11.59 -9.62 5.76
C SER A 320 -10.44 -10.19 6.60
N ASN A 321 -9.58 -9.31 7.13
CA ASN A 321 -8.60 -9.66 8.15
C ASN A 321 -8.91 -8.89 9.45
N ASN A 322 -9.67 -9.54 10.33
CA ASN A 322 -10.32 -8.98 11.51
C ASN A 322 -11.21 -7.77 11.18
N GLY A 323 -12.00 -7.87 10.10
CA GLY A 323 -12.76 -6.76 9.51
C GLY A 323 -11.89 -5.84 8.65
N ALA A 324 -12.32 -4.59 8.43
CA ALA A 324 -11.55 -3.57 7.71
C ALA A 324 -10.47 -2.96 8.62
N SER A 325 -9.50 -3.79 9.03
CA SER A 325 -8.43 -3.47 9.97
C SER A 325 -7.38 -2.47 9.43
N GLY A 326 -7.46 -2.15 8.13
CA GLY A 326 -6.80 -1.01 7.51
C GLY A 326 -7.39 0.35 7.90
N ILE A 327 -8.68 0.39 8.28
CA ILE A 327 -9.48 1.63 8.44
C ILE A 327 -9.91 1.85 9.90
N TYR A 328 -10.22 0.76 10.61
CA TYR A 328 -10.67 0.74 12.01
C TYR A 328 -9.85 -0.26 12.84
N PRO A 329 -9.85 -0.19 14.18
CA PRO A 329 -9.21 -1.19 15.01
C PRO A 329 -9.76 -2.59 14.70
N GLY A 330 -8.88 -3.56 14.46
CA GLY A 330 -9.27 -4.93 14.12
C GLY A 330 -10.18 -5.56 15.17
N SER A 331 -11.06 -6.46 14.73
CA SER A 331 -12.08 -7.13 15.54
C SER A 331 -13.09 -6.20 16.24
N SER A 332 -13.13 -4.91 15.87
CA SER A 332 -14.12 -3.97 16.40
C SER A 332 -15.45 -4.02 15.65
N ASP A 333 -16.53 -3.61 16.33
CA ASP A 333 -17.85 -3.48 15.72
C ASP A 333 -17.88 -2.56 14.49
N LEU A 334 -17.00 -1.56 14.43
CA LEU A 334 -16.86 -0.67 13.27
C LEU A 334 -16.05 -1.30 12.13
N ALA A 335 -14.96 -2.00 12.45
CA ALA A 335 -14.19 -2.74 11.43
C ALA A 335 -15.05 -3.78 10.71
N TYR A 336 -15.95 -4.47 11.43
CA TYR A 336 -16.89 -5.41 10.82
C TYR A 336 -17.98 -4.74 10.01
N LYS A 337 -18.58 -3.63 10.48
CA LYS A 337 -19.56 -2.88 9.68
C LYS A 337 -18.92 -2.39 8.37
N GLN A 338 -17.72 -1.80 8.45
CA GLN A 338 -17.01 -1.33 7.27
C GLN A 338 -16.67 -2.48 6.31
N ALA A 339 -16.21 -3.65 6.79
CA ALA A 339 -15.94 -4.79 5.91
C ALA A 339 -17.20 -5.30 5.17
N ILE A 340 -18.37 -5.24 5.82
CA ILE A 340 -19.65 -5.60 5.21
C ILE A 340 -20.06 -4.55 4.18
N ASP A 341 -19.99 -3.28 4.54
CA ASP A 341 -20.38 -2.16 3.68
C ASP A 341 -19.39 -2.00 2.49
N ASP A 342 -18.14 -2.43 2.65
CA ASP A 342 -17.09 -2.61 1.63
C ASP A 342 -17.32 -3.84 0.72
N GLY A 343 -18.28 -4.71 1.01
CA GLY A 343 -18.64 -5.85 0.16
C GLY A 343 -17.85 -7.15 0.34
N ALA A 344 -17.21 -7.37 1.49
CA ALA A 344 -16.53 -8.65 1.77
C ALA A 344 -17.51 -9.85 1.66
N ASP A 345 -17.11 -10.90 0.95
CA ASP A 345 -17.90 -12.14 0.90
C ASP A 345 -17.92 -12.85 2.26
N ILE A 346 -16.79 -12.80 2.97
CA ILE A 346 -16.61 -13.43 4.28
C ILE A 346 -16.02 -12.42 5.24
N ILE A 347 -16.68 -12.25 6.39
CA ILE A 347 -16.08 -11.59 7.55
C ILE A 347 -15.49 -12.61 8.51
N ASP A 348 -14.38 -12.29 9.15
CA ASP A 348 -13.58 -13.21 9.94
C ASP A 348 -13.51 -12.83 11.44
N CYS A 349 -13.48 -13.81 12.32
CA CYS A 349 -13.30 -13.60 13.76
C CYS A 349 -12.24 -14.58 14.27
N SER A 350 -11.06 -14.06 14.61
CA SER A 350 -10.10 -14.78 15.44
C SER A 350 -10.62 -14.80 16.86
N VAL A 351 -11.00 -15.98 17.34
CA VAL A 351 -11.66 -16.16 18.63
C VAL A 351 -10.60 -16.30 19.72
N GLN A 352 -10.76 -15.48 20.74
CA GLN A 352 -10.02 -15.58 21.99
C GLN A 352 -11.01 -15.81 23.14
N MET A 353 -10.51 -16.35 24.26
CA MET A 353 -11.30 -16.53 25.47
C MET A 353 -10.82 -15.61 26.59
N THR A 354 -11.78 -15.14 27.39
CA THR A 354 -11.55 -14.48 28.66
C THR A 354 -11.37 -15.50 29.79
N ARG A 355 -10.82 -15.07 30.93
CA ARG A 355 -10.70 -15.88 32.15
C ARG A 355 -12.04 -16.39 32.68
N ASP A 356 -13.12 -15.63 32.47
CA ASP A 356 -14.50 -15.96 32.84
C ASP A 356 -15.27 -16.70 31.72
N GLY A 357 -14.57 -17.28 30.74
CA GLY A 357 -15.15 -18.23 29.78
C GLY A 357 -15.88 -17.61 28.58
N ILE A 358 -15.79 -16.30 28.38
CA ILE A 358 -16.49 -15.59 27.30
C ILE A 358 -15.62 -15.60 26.03
N ALA A 359 -16.19 -16.07 24.92
CA ALA A 359 -15.56 -16.05 23.60
C ALA A 359 -15.80 -14.70 22.89
N PHE A 360 -14.73 -14.08 22.39
CA PHE A 360 -14.77 -12.78 21.72
C PHE A 360 -13.78 -12.70 20.56
N CYS A 361 -13.99 -11.74 19.64
CA CYS A 361 -13.10 -11.54 18.51
C CYS A 361 -11.90 -10.65 18.91
N SER A 362 -10.68 -11.14 18.65
CA SER A 362 -9.43 -10.38 18.75
C SER A 362 -8.33 -11.04 17.92
N ASN A 363 -7.50 -10.22 17.28
CA ASN A 363 -6.42 -10.65 16.41
C ASN A 363 -5.35 -11.50 17.12
N SER A 364 -5.22 -11.42 18.45
CA SER A 364 -4.29 -12.23 19.24
C SER A 364 -4.81 -12.47 20.65
N SER A 365 -4.33 -13.53 21.30
CA SER A 365 -4.54 -13.73 22.74
C SER A 365 -3.77 -12.72 23.59
N ASP A 366 -2.64 -12.17 23.10
CA ASP A 366 -1.96 -11.02 23.70
C ASP A 366 -2.63 -9.72 23.24
N LEU A 367 -3.29 -9.02 24.16
CA LEU A 367 -4.02 -7.78 23.93
C LEU A 367 -3.13 -6.53 23.99
N GLY A 368 -1.83 -6.70 24.25
CA GLY A 368 -0.85 -5.61 24.31
C GLY A 368 -0.64 -4.85 22.98
N PRO A 369 -0.52 -5.52 21.81
CA PRO A 369 -0.20 -4.87 20.53
C PRO A 369 -1.32 -4.05 19.90
N ASP A 370 -2.58 -4.39 20.17
CA ASP A 370 -3.78 -3.84 19.48
C ASP A 370 -4.78 -3.19 20.45
N THR A 371 -4.51 -3.14 21.75
CA THR A 371 -5.29 -2.38 22.74
C THR A 371 -4.40 -1.57 23.69
N ASN A 372 -5.00 -0.78 24.58
CA ASN A 372 -4.28 -0.14 25.70
C ASN A 372 -4.05 -1.06 26.92
N ALA A 373 -4.11 -2.39 26.77
CA ALA A 373 -3.94 -3.35 27.85
C ALA A 373 -2.60 -3.21 28.57
N MET A 374 -1.51 -2.97 27.84
CA MET A 374 -0.18 -2.78 28.45
C MET A 374 -0.13 -1.58 29.40
N THR A 375 -0.91 -0.52 29.14
CA THR A 375 -1.02 0.64 30.05
C THR A 375 -1.93 0.38 31.25
N LYS A 376 -2.99 -0.42 31.07
CA LYS A 376 -4.00 -0.67 32.11
C LYS A 376 -3.69 -1.83 33.05
N PHE A 377 -3.01 -2.85 32.54
CA PHE A 377 -2.82 -4.14 33.20
C PHE A 377 -1.36 -4.59 33.19
N MET A 378 -0.39 -3.66 33.19
CA MET A 378 1.05 -3.97 33.18
C MET A 378 1.46 -4.98 34.27
N SER A 379 0.85 -4.91 35.45
CA SER A 379 1.06 -5.84 36.58
C SER A 379 0.45 -7.24 36.38
N ARG A 380 -0.20 -7.49 35.23
CA ARG A 380 -0.65 -8.80 34.75
C ARG A 380 0.21 -9.32 33.59
N SER A 381 1.27 -8.60 33.21
CA SER A 381 2.20 -9.05 32.17
C SER A 381 2.87 -10.35 32.59
N SER A 382 2.71 -11.39 31.76
CA SER A 382 3.24 -12.73 32.00
C SER A 382 3.99 -13.21 30.76
N LYS A 383 4.82 -14.24 30.93
CA LYS A 383 5.49 -14.94 29.81
C LYS A 383 4.82 -16.28 29.62
N VAL A 384 4.29 -16.52 28.42
CA VAL A 384 3.63 -17.79 28.06
C VAL A 384 4.33 -18.35 26.82
N PRO A 385 5.40 -19.15 27.00
CA PRO A 385 6.23 -19.65 25.88
C PRO A 385 5.45 -20.49 24.86
N ASP A 386 4.40 -21.18 25.31
CA ASP A 386 3.49 -21.98 24.47
C ASP A 386 2.71 -21.14 23.44
N ILE A 387 2.67 -19.80 23.61
CA ILE A 387 1.93 -18.84 22.78
C ILE A 387 2.89 -17.89 22.07
N GLN A 388 3.82 -17.27 22.81
CA GLN A 388 4.82 -16.36 22.25
C GLN A 388 6.07 -16.22 23.15
N PRO A 389 7.25 -15.93 22.58
CA PRO A 389 8.50 -15.83 23.36
C PRO A 389 8.59 -14.58 24.25
N LYS A 390 7.84 -13.51 23.90
CA LYS A 390 7.81 -12.22 24.63
C LYS A 390 6.72 -12.22 25.71
N SER A 391 6.91 -11.41 26.76
CA SER A 391 5.84 -11.17 27.73
C SER A 391 4.69 -10.35 27.11
N GLY A 392 3.46 -10.60 27.54
CA GLY A 392 2.25 -9.95 27.01
C GLY A 392 1.13 -9.85 28.05
N ILE A 393 0.02 -9.20 27.69
CA ILE A 393 -1.20 -9.15 28.51
C ILE A 393 -2.23 -10.09 27.88
N PHE A 394 -2.35 -11.30 28.41
CA PHE A 394 -3.18 -12.33 27.78
C PHE A 394 -4.67 -12.23 28.15
N SER A 395 -5.53 -12.42 27.16
CA SER A 395 -7.00 -12.36 27.30
C SER A 395 -7.54 -13.34 28.34
N PHE A 396 -6.98 -14.55 28.40
CA PHE A 396 -7.37 -15.62 29.32
C PHE A 396 -6.97 -15.34 30.78
N ASP A 397 -6.23 -14.27 31.06
CA ASP A 397 -5.91 -13.80 32.42
C ASP A 397 -6.81 -12.63 32.89
N LEU A 398 -7.67 -12.10 32.00
CA LEU A 398 -8.60 -11.00 32.27
C LEU A 398 -10.07 -11.46 32.16
N SER A 399 -10.96 -10.89 32.96
CA SER A 399 -12.42 -11.05 32.75
C SER A 399 -12.92 -10.25 31.55
N TRP A 400 -14.08 -10.62 31.00
CA TRP A 400 -14.74 -9.81 29.97
C TRP A 400 -15.05 -8.40 30.46
N SER A 401 -15.41 -8.25 31.74
CA SER A 401 -15.63 -6.93 32.37
C SER A 401 -14.37 -6.06 32.46
N GLU A 402 -13.17 -6.65 32.37
CA GLU A 402 -11.88 -5.95 32.29
C GLU A 402 -11.52 -5.63 30.84
N ILE A 403 -11.74 -6.57 29.92
CA ILE A 403 -11.52 -6.40 28.48
C ILE A 403 -12.45 -5.33 27.88
N GLN A 404 -13.71 -5.25 28.31
CA GLN A 404 -14.64 -4.18 27.92
C GLN A 404 -14.18 -2.77 28.34
N LYS A 405 -13.22 -2.65 29.27
CA LYS A 405 -12.61 -1.37 29.67
C LYS A 405 -11.40 -1.00 28.82
N LEU A 406 -10.92 -1.90 27.96
CA LEU A 406 -9.83 -1.62 27.03
C LEU A 406 -10.31 -0.71 25.90
N LYS A 407 -9.38 0.07 25.34
CA LYS A 407 -9.59 0.77 24.07
C LYS A 407 -8.79 0.01 23.01
N PRO A 408 -9.43 -0.57 21.98
CA PRO A 408 -8.70 -1.12 20.85
C PRO A 408 -8.06 0.02 20.05
N HIS A 409 -7.03 -0.29 19.27
CA HIS A 409 -6.42 0.67 18.36
C HIS A 409 -5.91 0.05 17.07
N ILE A 410 -5.81 0.86 16.02
CA ILE A 410 -5.28 0.41 14.73
C ILE A 410 -3.78 0.13 14.86
N VAL A 411 -3.37 -1.07 14.46
CA VAL A 411 -1.96 -1.49 14.35
C VAL A 411 -1.32 -0.78 13.17
N LYS A 412 -0.14 -0.18 13.35
CA LYS A 412 0.62 0.48 12.27
C LYS A 412 1.19 -0.54 11.28
N ASN A 413 1.47 -0.09 10.06
CA ASN A 413 2.23 -0.88 9.08
C ASN A 413 3.67 -0.33 9.01
N GLY A 414 4.57 -0.89 9.81
CA GLY A 414 5.89 -0.27 10.05
C GLY A 414 5.72 1.13 10.66
N ASP A 415 6.35 2.13 10.06
CA ASP A 415 6.23 3.53 10.49
C ASP A 415 4.93 4.21 10.04
N PHE A 416 4.21 3.63 9.07
CA PHE A 416 2.99 4.21 8.52
C PHE A 416 1.83 4.13 9.53
N GLN A 417 1.28 5.29 9.88
CA GLN A 417 0.00 5.39 10.58
C GLN A 417 -1.13 5.10 9.58
N ARG A 418 -2.19 4.41 9.98
CA ARG A 418 -3.27 4.02 9.05
C ARG A 418 -4.40 5.04 8.94
N ASN A 419 -5.16 5.25 10.01
CA ASN A 419 -6.26 6.21 10.04
C ASN A 419 -6.31 6.89 11.42
N PRO A 420 -5.63 8.03 11.64
CA PRO A 420 -5.56 8.69 12.94
C PRO A 420 -6.91 9.09 13.53
N ALA A 421 -7.87 9.54 12.70
CA ALA A 421 -9.21 9.91 13.14
C ALA A 421 -9.99 8.70 13.71
N ASN A 422 -9.82 7.51 13.12
CA ASN A 422 -10.43 6.27 13.59
C ASN A 422 -9.53 5.43 14.50
N LYS A 423 -8.37 5.96 14.92
CA LYS A 423 -7.29 5.20 15.59
C LYS A 423 -7.76 4.32 16.74
N SER A 424 -8.78 4.73 17.50
CA SER A 424 -9.36 3.96 18.61
C SER A 424 -10.90 3.99 18.61
N SER A 425 -11.50 4.03 17.41
CA SER A 425 -12.95 4.04 17.24
C SER A 425 -13.53 2.61 17.32
N GLY A 426 -14.72 2.47 17.91
CA GLY A 426 -15.41 1.18 18.07
C GLY A 426 -14.99 0.40 19.32
N LYS A 427 -15.58 -0.78 19.50
CA LYS A 427 -15.34 -1.70 20.62
C LYS A 427 -15.12 -3.13 20.13
N LEU A 428 -14.31 -3.90 20.88
CA LEU A 428 -14.26 -5.37 20.71
C LEU A 428 -15.64 -5.98 20.97
N ILE A 429 -15.97 -7.05 20.25
CA ILE A 429 -17.27 -7.72 20.34
C ILE A 429 -17.14 -9.20 20.71
N THR A 430 -18.15 -9.70 21.41
CA THR A 430 -18.28 -11.15 21.67
C THR A 430 -18.51 -11.92 20.36
N LEU A 431 -18.18 -13.21 20.35
CA LEU A 431 -18.47 -14.10 19.22
C LEU A 431 -19.99 -14.13 18.93
N GLN A 432 -20.84 -14.04 19.96
CA GLN A 432 -22.29 -13.96 19.78
C GLN A 432 -22.74 -12.66 19.09
N GLU A 433 -22.16 -11.51 19.46
CA GLU A 433 -22.42 -10.23 18.77
C GLU A 433 -21.96 -10.27 17.30
N PHE A 434 -20.79 -10.88 17.02
CA PHE A 434 -20.26 -11.08 15.67
C PHE A 434 -21.19 -11.94 14.79
N LEU A 435 -21.57 -13.14 15.27
CA LEU A 435 -22.46 -14.03 14.53
C LEU A 435 -23.87 -13.42 14.34
N LYS A 436 -24.35 -12.65 15.33
CA LYS A 436 -25.60 -11.89 15.20
C LYS A 436 -25.51 -10.79 14.14
N LEU A 437 -24.39 -10.05 14.10
CA LEU A 437 -24.13 -9.04 13.07
C LEU A 437 -24.14 -9.66 11.68
N ALA A 438 -23.38 -10.74 11.48
CA ALA A 438 -23.34 -11.51 10.23
C ALA A 438 -24.74 -11.91 9.74
N LYS A 439 -25.53 -12.54 10.63
CA LYS A 439 -26.91 -12.97 10.33
C LYS A 439 -27.85 -11.80 10.01
N THR A 440 -27.77 -10.73 10.79
CA THR A 440 -28.66 -9.54 10.64
C THR A 440 -28.35 -8.74 9.38
N LYS A 441 -27.07 -8.64 9.00
CA LYS A 441 -26.62 -7.99 7.76
C LYS A 441 -26.69 -8.90 6.53
N ALA A 442 -27.04 -10.17 6.70
CA ALA A 442 -27.11 -11.19 5.64
C ALA A 442 -25.81 -11.28 4.81
N VAL A 443 -24.65 -11.23 5.47
CA VAL A 443 -23.34 -11.44 4.83
C VAL A 443 -23.31 -12.81 4.13
N PRO A 444 -22.52 -13.01 3.04
CA PRO A 444 -22.49 -14.32 2.36
C PRO A 444 -21.85 -15.43 3.20
N GLY A 445 -20.85 -15.13 4.03
CA GLY A 445 -20.24 -16.11 4.93
C GLY A 445 -19.50 -15.52 6.13
N VAL A 446 -19.09 -16.42 7.03
CA VAL A 446 -18.25 -16.12 8.20
C VAL A 446 -17.09 -17.11 8.30
N LEU A 447 -15.92 -16.62 8.71
CA LEU A 447 -14.77 -17.45 9.07
C LEU A 447 -14.48 -17.29 10.56
N VAL A 448 -14.51 -18.39 11.30
CA VAL A 448 -14.21 -18.42 12.74
C VAL A 448 -12.89 -19.12 12.95
N ASN A 449 -11.86 -18.36 13.34
CA ASN A 449 -10.50 -18.84 13.52
C ASN A 449 -10.24 -19.17 14.99
N ILE A 450 -9.93 -20.44 15.27
CA ILE A 450 -9.68 -20.98 16.61
C ILE A 450 -8.18 -21.24 16.74
N GLN A 451 -7.54 -20.68 17.76
CA GLN A 451 -6.12 -20.87 18.03
C GLN A 451 -5.90 -21.22 19.50
N ASN A 452 -4.72 -21.75 19.83
CA ASN A 452 -4.27 -21.97 21.21
C ASN A 452 -5.14 -22.95 22.03
N ALA A 453 -5.97 -23.78 21.38
CA ALA A 453 -6.98 -24.61 22.04
C ALA A 453 -6.39 -25.59 23.07
N ALA A 454 -5.29 -26.27 22.74
CA ALA A 454 -4.61 -27.18 23.66
C ALA A 454 -4.06 -26.48 24.91
N TYR A 455 -3.56 -25.24 24.77
CA TYR A 455 -3.10 -24.42 25.91
C TYR A 455 -4.29 -24.01 26.79
N LEU A 456 -5.37 -23.50 26.19
CA LEU A 456 -6.57 -23.07 26.91
C LEU A 456 -7.20 -24.22 27.71
N ALA A 457 -7.36 -25.39 27.12
CA ALA A 457 -7.94 -26.56 27.79
C ALA A 457 -7.04 -27.09 28.93
N SER A 458 -5.75 -27.27 28.68
CA SER A 458 -4.84 -27.88 29.66
C SER A 458 -4.34 -26.94 30.75
N LYS A 459 -4.09 -25.66 30.44
CA LYS A 459 -3.46 -24.69 31.36
C LYS A 459 -4.43 -23.67 31.96
N LYS A 460 -5.61 -23.48 31.37
CA LYS A 460 -6.59 -22.47 31.81
C LYS A 460 -7.98 -23.03 32.14
N GLY A 461 -8.26 -24.30 31.83
CA GLY A 461 -9.58 -24.91 32.04
C GLY A 461 -10.66 -24.35 31.10
N LEU A 462 -10.25 -23.80 29.94
CA LEU A 462 -11.12 -23.09 29.00
C LEU A 462 -11.32 -23.90 27.71
N ASP A 463 -12.56 -24.27 27.40
CA ASP A 463 -12.92 -24.99 26.17
C ASP A 463 -13.36 -24.03 25.05
N ILE A 464 -12.39 -23.58 24.25
CA ILE A 464 -12.68 -22.72 23.09
C ILE A 464 -13.44 -23.46 21.98
N VAL A 465 -13.26 -24.79 21.89
CA VAL A 465 -13.87 -25.59 20.83
C VAL A 465 -15.36 -25.78 21.10
N ASP A 466 -15.74 -26.11 22.34
CA ASP A 466 -17.15 -26.15 22.73
C ASP A 466 -17.78 -24.76 22.68
N ALA A 467 -17.12 -23.71 23.19
CA ALA A 467 -17.63 -22.35 23.14
C ALA A 467 -17.97 -21.90 21.71
N VAL A 468 -17.09 -22.18 20.74
CA VAL A 468 -17.33 -21.88 19.32
C VAL A 468 -18.41 -22.79 18.71
N SER A 469 -18.37 -24.10 18.99
CA SER A 469 -19.37 -25.07 18.49
C SER A 469 -20.78 -24.70 18.95
N SER A 470 -20.93 -24.38 20.24
CA SER A 470 -22.17 -23.93 20.87
C SER A 470 -22.62 -22.57 20.33
N ALA A 471 -21.72 -21.59 20.15
CA ALA A 471 -22.06 -20.30 19.56
C ALA A 471 -22.57 -20.43 18.11
N LEU A 472 -21.92 -21.24 17.27
CA LEU A 472 -22.32 -21.47 15.89
C LEU A 472 -23.68 -22.19 15.79
N LYS A 473 -23.90 -23.23 16.60
CA LYS A 473 -25.19 -23.93 16.71
C LYS A 473 -26.32 -22.97 17.09
N ASN A 474 -26.09 -22.14 18.11
CA ASN A 474 -27.08 -21.17 18.59
C ASN A 474 -27.36 -20.03 17.58
N ALA A 475 -26.36 -19.64 16.78
CA ALA A 475 -26.52 -18.57 15.79
C ALA A 475 -27.46 -18.94 14.62
N THR A 476 -27.63 -20.24 14.33
CA THR A 476 -28.50 -20.77 13.24
C THR A 476 -28.24 -20.06 11.91
N LEU A 477 -27.01 -20.20 11.40
CA LEU A 477 -26.53 -19.53 10.18
C LEU A 477 -26.97 -20.24 8.89
N ASP A 478 -28.28 -20.44 8.71
CA ASP A 478 -28.85 -21.31 7.68
C ASP A 478 -28.64 -20.82 6.22
N LYS A 479 -28.23 -19.56 6.04
CA LYS A 479 -27.99 -18.93 4.72
C LYS A 479 -26.53 -18.57 4.47
N GLN A 480 -25.68 -18.62 5.49
CA GLN A 480 -24.29 -18.19 5.44
C GLN A 480 -23.39 -19.40 5.22
N GLN A 481 -22.34 -19.25 4.41
CA GLN A 481 -21.24 -20.21 4.45
C GLN A 481 -20.49 -20.05 5.79
N VAL A 482 -20.32 -21.15 6.52
CA VAL A 482 -19.53 -21.17 7.76
C VAL A 482 -18.20 -21.85 7.49
N LEU A 483 -17.12 -21.13 7.75
CA LEU A 483 -15.75 -21.63 7.70
C LEU A 483 -15.21 -21.68 9.12
N VAL A 484 -14.62 -22.81 9.52
CA VAL A 484 -13.91 -22.96 10.79
C VAL A 484 -12.43 -23.13 10.48
N GLN A 485 -11.61 -22.19 10.92
CA GLN A 485 -10.17 -22.18 10.68
C GLN A 485 -9.42 -22.53 11.95
N SER A 486 -8.30 -23.26 11.82
CA SER A 486 -7.34 -23.45 12.90
C SER A 486 -5.97 -23.82 12.31
N ASP A 487 -4.92 -23.54 13.08
CA ASP A 487 -3.58 -24.11 12.91
C ASP A 487 -3.47 -25.53 13.51
N ASP A 488 -4.47 -25.97 14.29
CA ASP A 488 -4.52 -27.27 14.97
C ASP A 488 -5.50 -28.23 14.27
N SER A 489 -4.96 -29.32 13.72
CA SER A 489 -5.70 -30.41 13.06
C SER A 489 -6.63 -31.20 13.99
N SER A 490 -6.31 -31.29 15.28
CA SER A 490 -7.18 -31.86 16.31
C SER A 490 -8.36 -30.95 16.65
N VAL A 491 -8.23 -29.62 16.51
CA VAL A 491 -9.37 -28.69 16.52
C VAL A 491 -10.26 -28.91 15.31
N LEU A 492 -9.71 -28.89 14.08
CA LEU A 492 -10.50 -29.08 12.86
C LEU A 492 -11.25 -30.43 12.84
N SER A 493 -10.64 -31.48 13.43
CA SER A 493 -11.26 -32.79 13.62
C SER A 493 -12.56 -32.76 14.42
N LYS A 494 -12.77 -31.77 15.30
CA LYS A 494 -13.99 -31.63 16.13
C LYS A 494 -15.18 -31.09 15.34
N PHE A 495 -14.95 -30.52 14.16
CA PHE A 495 -15.99 -29.97 13.28
C PHE A 495 -16.33 -30.87 12.08
N LYS A 496 -15.59 -31.97 11.88
CA LYS A 496 -15.75 -32.91 10.75
C LYS A 496 -17.17 -33.48 10.59
N ASP A 497 -17.88 -33.66 11.71
CA ASP A 497 -19.18 -34.34 11.74
C ASP A 497 -20.33 -33.40 11.33
N ASN A 498 -20.05 -32.12 11.08
CA ASN A 498 -21.01 -31.18 10.48
C ASN A 498 -20.62 -30.81 9.04
N PRO A 499 -21.21 -31.45 8.01
CA PRO A 499 -20.83 -31.23 6.62
C PRO A 499 -21.23 -29.85 6.06
N SER A 500 -21.95 -29.00 6.81
CA SER A 500 -22.21 -27.61 6.41
C SER A 500 -21.04 -26.66 6.72
N TYR A 501 -20.09 -27.07 7.54
CA TYR A 501 -18.92 -26.26 7.90
C TYR A 501 -17.73 -26.64 7.03
N LYS A 502 -17.12 -25.66 6.35
CA LYS A 502 -15.82 -25.86 5.68
C LYS A 502 -14.69 -25.69 6.70
N ARG A 503 -13.79 -26.67 6.77
CA ARG A 503 -12.62 -26.64 7.65
C ARG A 503 -11.44 -26.02 6.90
N VAL A 504 -10.74 -25.08 7.53
CA VAL A 504 -9.65 -24.32 6.91
C VAL A 504 -8.36 -24.53 7.72
N MET A 505 -7.34 -25.11 7.10
CA MET A 505 -6.01 -25.22 7.72
C MET A 505 -5.29 -23.88 7.63
N PHE A 506 -4.87 -23.30 8.75
CA PHE A 506 -4.08 -22.07 8.78
C PHE A 506 -2.59 -22.41 8.85
N LEU A 507 -1.83 -22.06 7.80
CA LEU A 507 -0.39 -22.24 7.81
C LEU A 507 0.28 -20.93 8.22
N SER A 508 1.03 -20.96 9.32
CA SER A 508 1.76 -19.81 9.86
C SER A 508 3.12 -19.60 9.19
N GLU A 509 3.82 -20.70 8.91
CA GLU A 509 5.21 -20.73 8.39
C GLU A 509 5.32 -20.43 6.89
N LYS A 510 6.53 -20.04 6.45
CA LYS A 510 6.87 -19.85 5.04
C LYS A 510 7.36 -21.17 4.42
N ILE A 511 6.52 -21.76 3.59
CA ILE A 511 6.79 -22.97 2.78
C ILE A 511 6.94 -22.64 1.29
N GLY A 512 7.65 -23.51 0.55
CA GLY A 512 7.86 -23.42 -0.91
C GLY A 512 7.19 -24.51 -1.73
N SER A 513 6.67 -25.55 -1.08
CA SER A 513 5.89 -26.64 -1.69
C SER A 513 5.07 -27.39 -0.64
N VAL A 514 4.03 -28.10 -1.09
CA VAL A 514 3.20 -29.02 -0.30
C VAL A 514 3.23 -30.39 -0.99
N PRO A 515 4.26 -31.22 -0.72
CA PRO A 515 4.38 -32.53 -1.36
C PRO A 515 3.10 -33.36 -1.24
N LYS A 516 2.75 -34.10 -2.29
CA LYS A 516 1.48 -34.85 -2.39
C LYS A 516 1.05 -35.58 -1.10
N LYS A 517 1.96 -36.27 -0.41
CA LYS A 517 1.69 -36.95 0.87
C LYS A 517 1.21 -35.99 1.97
N THR A 518 1.80 -34.80 2.06
CA THR A 518 1.40 -33.74 2.99
C THR A 518 0.03 -33.18 2.59
N ALA A 519 -0.22 -32.94 1.29
CA ALA A 519 -1.52 -32.46 0.81
C ALA A 519 -2.67 -33.48 1.07
N GLU A 520 -2.40 -34.77 0.86
CA GLU A 520 -3.31 -35.87 1.22
C GLU A 520 -3.57 -35.98 2.74
N GLU A 521 -2.58 -35.61 3.57
CA GLU A 521 -2.75 -35.52 5.02
C GLU A 521 -3.67 -34.34 5.41
N ILE A 522 -3.41 -33.15 4.88
CA ILE A 522 -4.24 -31.94 5.12
C ILE A 522 -5.71 -32.24 4.80
N LYS A 523 -5.98 -32.93 3.70
CA LYS A 523 -7.34 -33.26 3.22
C LYS A 523 -8.18 -34.09 4.20
N LYS A 524 -7.56 -34.79 5.16
CA LYS A 524 -8.30 -35.49 6.23
C LYS A 524 -8.95 -34.47 7.20
N TYR A 525 -8.26 -33.36 7.44
CA TYR A 525 -8.59 -32.38 8.46
C TYR A 525 -9.27 -31.13 7.91
N ALA A 526 -8.95 -30.73 6.68
CA ALA A 526 -9.38 -29.48 6.07
C ALA A 526 -9.88 -29.64 4.63
N ASP A 527 -10.77 -28.72 4.24
CA ASP A 527 -11.35 -28.59 2.91
C ASP A 527 -10.72 -27.39 2.15
N ALA A 528 -10.09 -26.47 2.90
CA ALA A 528 -9.35 -25.31 2.42
C ALA A 528 -8.04 -25.08 3.21
N VAL A 529 -7.12 -24.29 2.66
CA VAL A 529 -5.87 -23.88 3.32
C VAL A 529 -5.64 -22.38 3.15
N ASN A 530 -5.27 -21.69 4.23
CA ASN A 530 -4.95 -20.27 4.26
C ASN A 530 -3.44 -20.08 4.45
N VAL A 531 -2.75 -19.56 3.42
CA VAL A 531 -1.29 -19.51 3.32
C VAL A 531 -0.74 -18.07 3.25
N PRO A 532 0.45 -17.79 3.81
CA PRO A 532 1.05 -16.47 3.69
C PRO A 532 1.41 -16.15 2.23
N LYS A 533 1.25 -14.89 1.81
CA LYS A 533 1.46 -14.46 0.41
C LYS A 533 2.85 -14.77 -0.12
N THR A 534 3.87 -14.67 0.76
CA THR A 534 5.27 -15.03 0.47
C THR A 534 5.53 -16.54 0.29
N SER A 535 4.55 -17.40 0.57
CA SER A 535 4.60 -18.84 0.24
C SER A 535 3.90 -19.17 -1.06
N VAL A 536 3.24 -18.20 -1.70
CA VAL A 536 2.63 -18.36 -3.01
C VAL A 536 3.57 -17.77 -4.06
N ILE A 537 4.07 -16.56 -3.83
CA ILE A 537 5.10 -15.92 -4.65
C ILE A 537 6.27 -15.51 -3.75
N GLU A 538 7.48 -15.96 -4.09
CA GLU A 538 8.70 -15.56 -3.39
C GLU A 538 9.11 -14.14 -3.82
N VAL A 539 9.51 -13.31 -2.84
CA VAL A 539 9.88 -11.90 -3.04
C VAL A 539 11.26 -11.66 -2.42
N TYR A 540 12.20 -11.15 -3.21
CA TYR A 540 13.58 -10.85 -2.79
C TYR A 540 13.97 -9.43 -3.19
N ALA A 541 14.53 -8.66 -2.26
CA ALA A 541 14.86 -7.23 -2.45
C ALA A 541 13.70 -6.41 -3.08
N SER A 542 12.47 -6.70 -2.66
CA SER A 542 11.22 -6.12 -3.19
C SER A 542 10.85 -6.47 -4.64
N TYR A 543 11.53 -7.42 -5.28
CA TYR A 543 11.14 -7.97 -6.59
C TYR A 543 10.47 -9.33 -6.46
N LEU A 544 9.48 -9.62 -7.32
CA LEU A 544 8.92 -10.96 -7.44
C LEU A 544 9.93 -11.90 -8.11
N TYR A 545 10.32 -12.96 -7.42
CA TYR A 545 11.34 -13.89 -7.89
C TYR A 545 10.73 -15.06 -8.68
N ARG A 546 9.83 -15.83 -8.05
CA ARG A 546 9.14 -16.96 -8.69
C ARG A 546 7.79 -17.26 -8.03
N LEU A 547 6.89 -17.84 -8.82
CA LEU A 547 5.71 -18.55 -8.32
C LEU A 547 6.17 -19.90 -7.72
N THR A 548 5.59 -20.30 -6.59
CA THR A 548 5.87 -21.59 -5.95
C THR A 548 4.88 -22.67 -6.40
N ASP A 549 5.18 -23.94 -6.13
CA ASP A 549 4.26 -25.05 -6.38
C ASP A 549 3.12 -25.15 -5.36
N VAL A 550 3.14 -24.38 -4.25
CA VAL A 550 2.21 -24.50 -3.11
C VAL A 550 0.74 -24.47 -3.54
N VAL A 551 0.32 -23.47 -4.32
CA VAL A 551 -1.09 -23.38 -4.75
C VAL A 551 -1.44 -24.52 -5.71
N LYS A 552 -0.53 -24.86 -6.62
CA LYS A 552 -0.73 -25.94 -7.59
C LYS A 552 -0.91 -27.29 -6.89
N GLU A 553 -0.02 -27.65 -5.97
CA GLU A 553 -0.06 -28.94 -5.26
C GLU A 553 -1.29 -29.08 -4.34
N LEU A 554 -1.70 -27.98 -3.70
CA LEU A 554 -2.95 -27.93 -2.93
C LEU A 554 -4.18 -28.13 -3.81
N LYS A 555 -4.23 -27.47 -4.99
CA LYS A 555 -5.34 -27.62 -5.94
C LYS A 555 -5.34 -28.99 -6.63
N ASP A 556 -4.18 -29.58 -6.90
CA ASP A 556 -4.04 -30.97 -7.38
C ASP A 556 -4.59 -31.99 -6.34
N ALA A 557 -4.52 -31.67 -5.05
CA ALA A 557 -5.17 -32.44 -3.99
C ALA A 557 -6.68 -32.12 -3.81
N ASN A 558 -7.23 -31.19 -4.59
CA ASN A 558 -8.60 -30.67 -4.49
C ASN A 558 -8.89 -29.98 -3.15
N LEU A 559 -7.96 -29.13 -2.70
CA LEU A 559 -8.14 -28.18 -1.59
C LEU A 559 -8.39 -26.77 -2.13
N THR A 560 -9.27 -26.01 -1.48
CA THR A 560 -9.47 -24.58 -1.76
C THR A 560 -8.29 -23.78 -1.17
N VAL A 561 -7.75 -22.78 -1.86
CA VAL A 561 -6.58 -22.02 -1.39
C VAL A 561 -6.91 -20.54 -1.17
N PHE A 562 -6.67 -20.05 0.04
CA PHE A 562 -6.73 -18.63 0.40
C PHE A 562 -5.33 -18.07 0.64
N VAL A 563 -5.09 -16.82 0.25
CA VAL A 563 -3.81 -16.15 0.47
C VAL A 563 -3.95 -14.95 1.40
N ARG A 564 -3.00 -14.77 2.34
CA ARG A 564 -3.01 -13.71 3.36
C ARG A 564 -1.66 -12.99 3.51
N THR A 565 -1.59 -11.70 3.83
CA THR A 565 -2.64 -10.70 3.91
C THR A 565 -2.32 -9.60 2.90
N LEU A 566 -3.29 -9.26 2.04
CA LEU A 566 -3.13 -8.17 1.07
C LEU A 566 -3.36 -6.81 1.76
N LYS A 567 -2.64 -5.79 1.29
CA LYS A 567 -2.52 -4.47 1.93
C LYS A 567 -2.41 -3.37 0.88
N ASN A 568 -2.93 -2.18 1.19
CA ASN A 568 -2.86 -1.03 0.30
C ASN A 568 -1.53 -0.27 0.40
N GLU A 569 -0.88 -0.28 1.57
CA GLU A 569 0.31 0.54 1.79
C GLU A 569 1.47 0.07 0.90
N TYR A 570 1.94 0.95 0.01
CA TYR A 570 2.92 0.63 -1.05
C TYR A 570 4.20 -0.07 -0.57
N THR A 571 4.66 0.20 0.66
CA THR A 571 5.80 -0.50 1.29
C THR A 571 5.55 -1.98 1.61
N SER A 572 4.31 -2.46 1.40
CA SER A 572 3.89 -3.87 1.51
C SER A 572 3.86 -4.59 0.15
N LEU A 573 4.12 -3.87 -0.94
CA LEU A 573 4.03 -4.32 -2.32
C LEU A 573 5.44 -4.51 -2.91
N ALA A 574 5.57 -5.46 -3.85
CA ALA A 574 6.77 -5.60 -4.67
C ALA A 574 6.80 -4.53 -5.77
N PHE A 575 7.98 -4.21 -6.30
CA PHE A 575 8.15 -3.26 -7.40
C PHE A 575 7.38 -3.68 -8.67
N ASP A 576 7.25 -4.99 -8.91
CA ASP A 576 6.44 -5.56 -10.01
C ASP A 576 4.94 -5.22 -9.93
N TYR A 577 4.44 -4.78 -8.77
CA TYR A 577 3.07 -4.30 -8.60
C TYR A 577 2.92 -2.80 -8.83
N TRP A 578 4.00 -2.07 -9.16
CA TRP A 578 4.00 -0.64 -9.45
C TRP A 578 3.32 0.22 -8.37
N SER A 579 3.49 -0.19 -7.10
CA SER A 579 2.81 0.40 -5.93
C SER A 579 1.28 0.43 -6.02
N ASP A 580 0.67 -0.37 -6.90
CA ASP A 580 -0.77 -0.48 -7.12
C ASP A 580 -1.32 -1.79 -6.51
N PRO A 581 -2.15 -1.74 -5.45
CA PRO A 581 -2.67 -2.94 -4.81
C PRO A 581 -3.60 -3.76 -5.72
N ASN A 582 -4.21 -3.15 -6.75
CA ASN A 582 -5.03 -3.88 -7.71
C ASN A 582 -4.19 -4.87 -8.53
N ILE A 583 -2.92 -4.57 -8.79
CA ILE A 583 -1.99 -5.47 -9.52
C ILE A 583 -1.54 -6.63 -8.61
N GLU A 584 -1.33 -6.39 -7.30
CA GLU A 584 -1.12 -7.48 -6.35
C GLU A 584 -2.34 -8.44 -6.31
N ILE A 585 -3.55 -7.89 -6.22
CA ILE A 585 -4.80 -8.68 -6.22
C ILE A 585 -4.93 -9.47 -7.53
N ALA A 586 -4.77 -8.81 -8.69
CA ALA A 586 -4.77 -9.46 -10.00
C ALA A 586 -3.78 -10.61 -10.06
N THR A 587 -2.55 -10.41 -9.56
CA THR A 587 -1.49 -11.42 -9.57
C THR A 587 -1.86 -12.68 -8.80
N TYR A 588 -2.40 -12.55 -7.58
CA TYR A 588 -2.81 -13.75 -6.83
C TYR A 588 -4.02 -14.46 -7.45
N ILE A 589 -4.98 -13.71 -8.01
CA ILE A 589 -6.20 -14.27 -8.60
C ILE A 589 -5.94 -14.93 -9.96
N GLN A 590 -5.14 -14.30 -10.82
CA GLN A 590 -4.99 -14.68 -12.23
C GLN A 590 -3.69 -15.46 -12.50
N THR A 591 -2.56 -15.07 -11.91
CA THR A 591 -1.28 -15.80 -12.06
C THR A 591 -1.20 -16.97 -11.08
N ALA A 592 -1.47 -16.74 -9.79
CA ALA A 592 -1.40 -17.81 -8.79
C ALA A 592 -2.67 -18.66 -8.67
N MET A 593 -3.80 -18.22 -9.26
CA MET A 593 -5.08 -18.94 -9.29
C MET A 593 -5.63 -19.29 -7.89
N VAL A 594 -5.51 -18.38 -6.92
CA VAL A 594 -6.10 -18.57 -5.57
C VAL A 594 -7.63 -18.46 -5.58
N ASP A 595 -8.28 -19.19 -4.68
CA ASP A 595 -9.75 -19.21 -4.56
C ASP A 595 -10.27 -18.13 -3.59
N GLY A 596 -9.38 -17.42 -2.87
CA GLY A 596 -9.74 -16.27 -2.05
C GLY A 596 -8.54 -15.45 -1.58
N VAL A 597 -8.79 -14.17 -1.31
CA VAL A 597 -7.81 -13.21 -0.79
C VAL A 597 -8.26 -12.70 0.58
N VAL A 598 -7.34 -12.73 1.55
CA VAL A 598 -7.54 -12.19 2.90
C VAL A 598 -6.88 -10.81 2.96
N THR A 599 -7.63 -9.76 3.35
CA THR A 599 -7.17 -8.37 3.22
C THR A 599 -7.52 -7.48 4.41
N ASP A 600 -6.63 -6.53 4.73
CA ASP A 600 -6.89 -5.46 5.68
C ASP A 600 -7.85 -4.39 5.12
N PHE A 601 -8.01 -4.34 3.79
CA PHE A 601 -8.80 -3.35 3.04
C PHE A 601 -9.80 -4.05 2.09
N PRO A 602 -10.94 -4.54 2.61
CA PRO A 602 -11.93 -5.22 1.78
C PRO A 602 -12.42 -4.36 0.60
N GLY A 603 -12.65 -3.06 0.78
CA GLY A 603 -13.15 -2.18 -0.28
C GLY A 603 -12.29 -2.16 -1.55
N THR A 604 -10.96 -2.21 -1.42
CA THR A 604 -10.04 -2.30 -2.57
C THR A 604 -10.19 -3.65 -3.30
N SER A 605 -10.25 -4.76 -2.55
CA SER A 605 -10.40 -6.10 -3.11
C SER A 605 -11.78 -6.34 -3.75
N SER A 606 -12.86 -5.90 -3.09
CA SER A 606 -14.23 -5.95 -3.63
C SER A 606 -14.35 -5.15 -4.92
N ARG A 607 -13.85 -3.91 -4.94
CA ARG A 607 -13.86 -3.06 -6.14
C ARG A 607 -13.10 -3.73 -7.30
N PHE A 608 -11.98 -4.39 -7.04
CA PHE A 608 -11.27 -5.16 -8.06
C PHE A 608 -12.14 -6.30 -8.61
N VAL A 609 -12.66 -7.21 -7.77
CA VAL A 609 -13.43 -8.39 -8.26
C VAL A 609 -14.81 -8.06 -8.85
N TRP A 610 -15.30 -6.84 -8.67
CA TRP A 610 -16.51 -6.33 -9.32
C TRP A 610 -16.21 -5.52 -10.60
N SER A 611 -14.97 -5.07 -10.79
CA SER A 611 -14.53 -4.40 -12.02
C SER A 611 -14.51 -5.37 -13.21
N PRO A 612 -14.88 -4.94 -14.43
CA PRO A 612 -14.72 -5.74 -15.64
C PRO A 612 -13.25 -6.08 -15.89
N CYS A 613 -12.31 -5.25 -15.45
CA CYS A 613 -10.87 -5.46 -15.65
C CYS A 613 -10.27 -6.58 -14.77
N SER A 614 -11.06 -7.22 -13.90
CA SER A 614 -10.64 -8.45 -13.21
C SER A 614 -10.65 -9.68 -14.13
N ASP A 615 -11.29 -9.60 -15.29
CA ASP A 615 -11.26 -10.62 -16.35
C ASP A 615 -10.21 -10.24 -17.42
N ILE A 616 -9.13 -11.02 -17.50
CA ILE A 616 -8.02 -10.83 -18.43
C ILE A 616 -8.40 -10.93 -19.91
N ASN A 617 -9.61 -11.40 -20.21
CA ASN A 617 -10.11 -11.56 -21.58
C ASN A 617 -10.87 -10.33 -22.09
N ASN A 618 -11.12 -9.33 -21.23
CA ASN A 618 -11.74 -8.08 -21.64
C ASN A 618 -10.75 -7.16 -22.37
N GLN A 619 -11.29 -6.27 -23.22
CA GLN A 619 -10.51 -5.28 -23.97
C GLN A 619 -9.64 -4.39 -23.06
N PHE A 620 -10.18 -4.04 -21.89
CA PHE A 620 -9.44 -3.40 -20.81
C PHE A 620 -9.38 -4.39 -19.64
N ALA A 621 -8.16 -4.68 -19.20
CA ALA A 621 -7.90 -5.61 -18.11
C ALA A 621 -6.70 -5.11 -17.29
N ILE A 622 -6.78 -5.29 -15.97
CA ILE A 622 -5.63 -5.09 -15.08
C ILE A 622 -4.82 -6.38 -15.19
N LEU A 623 -3.71 -6.30 -15.91
CA LEU A 623 -2.85 -7.44 -16.14
C LEU A 623 -2.10 -7.81 -14.86
N PRO A 624 -1.93 -9.11 -14.58
CA PRO A 624 -1.22 -9.55 -13.39
C PRO A 624 0.30 -9.43 -13.61
N ALA A 625 1.03 -9.15 -12.53
CA ALA A 625 2.47 -9.27 -12.55
C ALA A 625 2.88 -10.74 -12.77
N ARG A 626 4.07 -10.92 -13.36
CA ARG A 626 4.65 -12.22 -13.65
C ARG A 626 5.98 -12.33 -12.89
N PRO A 627 6.07 -13.21 -11.88
CA PRO A 627 7.30 -13.35 -11.09
C PRO A 627 8.53 -13.59 -11.98
N GLY A 628 9.55 -12.76 -11.77
CA GLY A 628 10.80 -12.78 -12.51
C GLY A 628 10.81 -11.98 -13.81
N ASP A 629 9.72 -11.38 -14.28
CA ASP A 629 9.75 -10.57 -15.52
C ASP A 629 10.48 -9.23 -15.30
N LEU A 630 10.24 -8.51 -14.19
CA LEU A 630 10.99 -7.29 -13.83
C LEU A 630 12.45 -7.58 -13.42
N LEU A 631 12.77 -8.81 -13.02
CA LEU A 631 14.17 -9.18 -12.74
C LEU A 631 14.98 -9.36 -14.03
N LYS A 632 14.36 -9.76 -15.14
CA LYS A 632 15.04 -9.96 -16.44
C LYS A 632 15.45 -8.66 -17.12
N THR A 633 14.84 -7.54 -16.76
CA THR A 633 15.21 -6.19 -17.25
C THR A 633 16.40 -5.61 -16.48
N ILE A 634 16.75 -6.16 -15.31
CA ILE A 634 17.92 -5.74 -14.54
C ILE A 634 19.18 -6.43 -15.09
N PRO A 635 20.31 -5.70 -15.30
CA PRO A 635 21.57 -6.30 -15.69
C PRO A 635 22.04 -7.41 -14.74
N ALA A 636 22.59 -8.50 -15.29
CA ALA A 636 22.84 -9.73 -14.54
C ALA A 636 23.78 -9.58 -13.33
N GLN A 637 24.72 -8.63 -13.37
CA GLN A 637 25.61 -8.33 -12.23
C GLN A 637 24.93 -7.53 -11.11
N ASP A 638 23.82 -6.85 -11.40
CA ASP A 638 23.09 -5.97 -10.47
C ASP A 638 21.79 -6.63 -9.96
N GLN A 639 21.47 -7.83 -10.46
CA GLN A 639 20.33 -8.63 -9.98
C GLN A 639 20.50 -9.06 -8.51
N PRO A 640 19.42 -9.02 -7.69
CA PRO A 640 19.45 -9.56 -6.33
C PRO A 640 19.89 -11.03 -6.29
N GLN A 641 20.78 -11.37 -5.36
CA GLN A 641 21.24 -12.75 -5.19
C GLN A 641 20.08 -13.69 -4.85
N ALA A 642 19.98 -14.80 -5.58
CA ALA A 642 19.00 -15.85 -5.34
C ALA A 642 19.18 -16.46 -3.94
N GLN A 643 18.08 -16.54 -3.18
CA GLN A 643 18.10 -17.20 -1.87
C GLN A 643 17.86 -18.71 -2.01
N ALA A 644 18.12 -19.46 -0.93
CA ALA A 644 17.75 -20.86 -0.87
C ALA A 644 16.22 -21.01 -1.01
N PRO A 645 15.73 -22.00 -1.78
CA PRO A 645 14.29 -22.30 -1.88
C PRO A 645 13.63 -22.45 -0.52
N LEU A 646 12.41 -21.93 -0.37
CA LEU A 646 11.61 -22.16 0.83
C LEU A 646 11.37 -23.67 1.06
N PRO A 647 11.37 -24.15 2.33
CA PRO A 647 11.27 -25.56 2.64
C PRO A 647 9.90 -26.16 2.26
N PRO A 648 9.82 -27.47 1.97
CA PRO A 648 8.55 -28.17 1.79
C PRO A 648 7.80 -28.31 3.12
N LEU A 649 6.47 -28.21 3.09
CA LEU A 649 5.63 -28.54 4.24
C LEU A 649 5.69 -30.03 4.54
N GLN A 650 5.96 -30.41 5.79
CA GLN A 650 6.06 -31.80 6.21
C GLN A 650 4.76 -32.27 6.88
N VAL A 651 4.50 -33.58 6.83
CA VAL A 651 3.37 -34.21 7.55
C VAL A 651 3.40 -33.90 9.06
N ALA A 652 4.58 -33.76 9.66
CA ALA A 652 4.75 -33.39 11.06
C ALA A 652 4.31 -31.94 11.39
N ASN A 653 4.17 -31.07 10.38
CA ASN A 653 3.61 -29.72 10.54
C ASN A 653 2.08 -29.68 10.36
N VAL A 654 1.43 -30.83 10.12
CA VAL A 654 0.00 -30.94 9.79
C VAL A 654 -0.77 -31.76 10.83
N VAL A 655 -0.11 -32.66 11.57
CA VAL A 655 -0.76 -33.59 12.50
C VAL A 655 -0.37 -33.25 13.94
N ASP A 656 -1.36 -32.76 14.68
CA ASP A 656 -1.21 -32.31 16.05
C ASP A 656 -1.59 -33.42 17.05
N PRO A 657 -1.01 -33.40 18.27
CA PRO A 657 -1.46 -34.26 19.36
C PRO A 657 -2.97 -34.09 19.62
N PRO A 658 -3.67 -35.14 20.08
CA PRO A 658 -5.08 -35.02 20.49
C PRO A 658 -5.26 -33.91 21.53
N LEU A 659 -6.29 -33.09 21.36
CA LEU A 659 -6.63 -32.03 22.31
C LEU A 659 -6.71 -32.59 23.74
N PRO A 660 -6.01 -31.98 24.71
CA PRO A 660 -6.05 -32.42 26.10
C PRO A 660 -7.47 -32.23 26.68
N PRO A 661 -7.86 -33.04 27.69
CA PRO A 661 -9.10 -32.79 28.40
C PRO A 661 -9.05 -31.41 29.07
N VAL A 662 -10.20 -30.74 29.09
CA VAL A 662 -10.38 -29.49 29.83
C VAL A 662 -10.19 -29.80 31.31
N SER A 663 -9.20 -29.19 31.95
CA SER A 663 -8.95 -29.42 33.37
C SER A 663 -10.05 -28.77 34.22
N GLU A 664 -10.55 -29.45 35.27
CA GLU A 664 -11.57 -28.90 36.18
C GLU A 664 -11.05 -27.73 37.07
N ALA A 665 -9.82 -27.28 36.85
CA ALA A 665 -9.25 -26.14 37.55
C ALA A 665 -9.97 -24.85 37.15
N SER A 666 -10.77 -24.30 38.08
CA SER A 666 -11.46 -22.99 38.03
C SER A 666 -12.94 -22.96 37.61
N LYS A 667 -13.78 -23.88 38.11
CA LYS A 667 -15.20 -23.50 38.35
C LYS A 667 -15.23 -22.41 39.44
N PRO A 668 -15.88 -21.25 39.24
CA PRO A 668 -16.16 -20.32 40.33
C PRO A 668 -17.02 -21.03 41.37
N ALA A 669 -16.60 -20.99 42.63
CA ALA A 669 -17.36 -21.63 43.71
C ALA A 669 -18.74 -20.97 43.85
N GLU A 670 -19.80 -21.79 43.85
CA GLU A 670 -21.13 -21.32 44.25
C GLU A 670 -21.05 -20.78 45.68
N THR A 671 -21.50 -19.54 45.88
CA THR A 671 -21.53 -18.91 47.19
C THR A 671 -22.47 -19.66 48.13
N ARG A 672 -21.92 -20.30 49.16
CA ARG A 672 -22.65 -20.67 50.38
C ARG A 672 -22.36 -19.67 51.51
N PRO A 673 -23.30 -19.47 52.46
CA PRO A 673 -23.14 -18.46 53.50
C PRO A 673 -22.02 -18.82 54.49
N ALA A 674 -21.48 -17.79 55.14
CA ALA A 674 -20.49 -17.94 56.20
C ALA A 674 -21.13 -18.38 57.52
N ASP A 675 -20.38 -19.14 58.32
CA ASP A 675 -20.56 -19.31 59.77
C ASP A 675 -19.16 -19.43 60.43
N ASP A 676 -19.10 -19.10 61.73
CA ASP A 676 -17.89 -18.68 62.47
C ASP A 676 -16.87 -19.76 62.89
N ALA A 677 -15.64 -19.30 63.21
CA ALA A 677 -14.95 -19.47 64.51
C ALA A 677 -13.44 -19.88 64.51
N THR A 678 -12.56 -18.87 64.53
CA THR A 678 -11.36 -18.69 65.42
C THR A 678 -10.15 -19.67 65.46
N PRO A 679 -8.94 -19.24 65.93
CA PRO A 679 -7.63 -19.82 65.55
C PRO A 679 -6.72 -20.35 66.69
N ALA A 680 -5.64 -21.05 66.32
CA ALA A 680 -4.35 -21.30 67.03
C ALA A 680 -3.43 -22.14 66.10
N ASP A 681 -2.09 -22.24 66.19
CA ASP A 681 -1.02 -21.40 66.77
C ASP A 681 0.35 -21.82 66.16
N ASP A 682 1.43 -21.11 66.51
CA ASP A 682 2.83 -21.22 66.04
C ASP A 682 3.48 -22.62 65.86
N ALA A 683 4.42 -22.71 64.89
CA ALA A 683 5.76 -23.30 65.11
C ALA A 683 6.77 -23.04 63.95
N THR A 684 7.89 -22.39 64.28
CA THR A 684 9.21 -22.41 63.60
C THR A 684 10.30 -22.39 64.70
N PRO A 685 11.61 -22.53 64.45
CA PRO A 685 12.34 -22.82 63.20
C PRO A 685 13.39 -23.97 63.31
N ALA A 686 14.08 -24.27 62.21
CA ALA A 686 15.47 -24.71 62.23
C ALA A 686 16.21 -24.14 61.02
N ALA A 687 17.45 -23.70 61.20
CA ALA A 687 18.30 -23.13 60.16
C ALA A 687 19.41 -24.12 59.79
N ASP A 688 19.97 -23.97 58.58
CA ASP A 688 21.43 -24.03 58.38
C ASP A 688 21.82 -23.48 56.99
N GLY A 689 22.85 -22.62 56.99
CA GLY A 689 23.76 -22.35 55.86
C GLY A 689 25.19 -22.72 56.30
N PRO A 690 26.28 -22.24 55.66
CA PRO A 690 26.42 -21.30 54.55
C PRO A 690 26.83 -22.08 53.26
N ALA A 691 27.57 -21.63 52.24
CA ALA A 691 28.36 -20.41 51.99
C ALA A 691 28.44 -20.07 50.49
N ALA A 692 29.29 -19.10 50.13
CA ALA A 692 29.47 -18.58 48.78
C ALA A 692 30.87 -18.87 48.19
N SER A 693 30.97 -18.80 46.86
CA SER A 693 32.18 -18.50 46.09
C SER A 693 31.71 -17.87 44.78
N ALA A 694 31.74 -16.53 44.64
CA ALA A 694 32.90 -15.70 44.29
C ALA A 694 33.20 -15.69 42.78
N ALA A 695 33.36 -14.49 42.24
CA ALA A 695 33.41 -14.24 40.81
C ALA A 695 34.84 -14.20 40.26
N THR A 696 34.99 -14.48 38.97
CA THR A 696 36.03 -13.88 38.14
C THR A 696 35.39 -13.33 36.87
N ALA A 697 35.77 -12.11 36.51
CA ALA A 697 35.47 -11.50 35.23
C ALA A 697 36.74 -11.54 34.38
N GLU A 698 36.59 -11.71 33.07
CA GLU A 698 37.62 -11.26 32.13
C GLU A 698 36.96 -10.73 30.85
N LEU A 699 37.50 -9.63 30.32
CA LEU A 699 37.04 -8.97 29.11
C LEU A 699 37.83 -9.52 27.90
N ALA A 700 37.21 -9.55 26.71
CA ALA A 700 37.45 -8.49 25.71
C ALA A 700 37.06 -8.87 24.26
N ASN A 701 36.64 -7.82 23.54
CA ASN A 701 36.86 -7.55 22.12
C ASN A 701 36.09 -8.29 21.00
N CYS A 702 35.03 -7.63 20.51
CA CYS A 702 34.69 -7.35 19.09
C CYS A 702 33.27 -6.75 19.08
N GLY A 703 32.89 -5.71 18.34
CA GLY A 703 33.60 -4.75 17.49
C GLY A 703 32.58 -3.66 17.07
N LEU A 704 33.00 -2.43 16.79
CA LEU A 704 32.05 -1.32 16.53
C LEU A 704 31.31 -1.48 15.20
N SER A 705 30.00 -1.16 15.17
CA SER A 705 29.35 -0.23 14.21
C SER A 705 27.81 -0.35 14.23
N ALA A 706 27.10 0.61 14.84
CA ALA A 706 25.64 0.81 14.66
C ALA A 706 25.10 2.13 15.26
N VAL A 707 25.73 3.29 14.97
CA VAL A 707 25.18 4.61 15.36
C VAL A 707 25.40 5.65 14.25
N ALA A 708 24.56 5.61 13.20
CA ALA A 708 24.53 6.64 12.15
C ALA A 708 23.25 6.61 11.25
N ILE A 709 22.08 6.25 11.76
CA ILE A 709 20.79 6.39 11.02
C ILE A 709 19.71 6.97 11.93
N LEU A 710 19.85 8.24 12.30
CA LEU A 710 18.78 9.09 12.84
C LEU A 710 19.28 10.54 12.89
N VAL A 711 18.44 11.47 12.39
CA VAL A 711 18.69 12.92 12.14
C VAL A 711 19.19 13.26 10.73
N LEU A 712 18.30 13.09 9.74
CA LEU A 712 18.35 13.78 8.43
C LEU A 712 16.98 13.79 7.70
N ALA A 713 16.00 13.02 8.15
CA ALA A 713 14.66 12.90 7.54
C ALA A 713 13.65 14.05 7.87
N THR A 714 14.10 15.18 8.41
CA THR A 714 13.20 16.28 8.86
C THR A 714 13.57 17.68 8.36
N LEU A 715 14.52 17.81 7.42
CA LEU A 715 14.97 19.12 6.92
C LEU A 715 14.98 19.32 5.39
N LEU A 716 14.60 18.32 4.59
CA LEU A 716 14.56 18.44 3.12
C LEU A 716 13.16 18.70 2.53
N TYR A 717 12.11 18.78 3.34
CA TYR A 717 10.79 19.30 2.92
C TYR A 717 10.72 20.83 3.04
N ARG A 718 11.68 21.52 2.42
CA ARG A 718 11.64 22.96 2.09
C ARG A 718 12.84 23.34 1.20
N ASN A 719 12.60 23.36 -0.11
CA ASN A 719 12.97 24.47 -1.00
C ASN A 719 12.16 24.39 -2.30
#